data_AF-A0A8T5QMX6-F1
#
_entry.id   AF-A0A8T5QMX6-F1
#
_cell.length_a   1.000
_cell.length_b   1.000
_cell.length_c   1.000
_cell.angle_alpha   90.00
_cell.angle_beta   90.00
_cell.angle_gamma   90.00
#
_symmetry.space_group_name_H-M   'P 1'
#
loop_
_entity.id
_entity.type
_entity.pdbx_description
1 polymer ?
#
loop_
_entity_poly.entity_id
_entity_poly.type
_entity_poly.pdbx_seq_one_letter_code
_entity_poly.pdbx_strand_id
1 'polypeptide(L)'
;MSEENQKPKMESEIMKKYFDNIYDSVKFEYDIANRARKKGFDPEDRVDSPLAANMIERVEGLISAVAPQLIGSGASERMFELEDEFGVLDWRVSLVIAEEIAKQKFCKFETELEAIEVGIRTGFAYHTLGIVSAPLEGFTNIEIKNRRDGKKYFAINFAGPIRGAGGTGASVCVLIADYVRKKMGYEKYDPDDNESKRYDTELNDYHDRVTNLQYHPSSDEIVFLGSHLPIEVAGDPSEKIEVSNQKDLPRIKTNKIRGGMCLVFSMIALKAPKLWKRLEKWGDDFDMDWMWLGDFIKLQKKKKAGGSKKSDDGAEKPKITPNKTFIADLVAGRPVLTYPMAYGGLRLRYGRGRTTGFSSAAVHPCTMFLLDDFFAIGTQMKVERPGKAATLNVCDELEGPVVKLTNGKVLRVNKIEEAKEIAKEVDRILFLGDILLNYGDFSENGHVLVPPGYCEEWWMRELEKIISDKEGSFNFENLKKNLNVDDNILKDIIDNCKRNKPNFKDALEISNKLNISLHPEHLFFYKGVSKEDLLVFLDFLERSEIEKQNNFIEKIVMPASNEVSTFLEKIGIPHTVASNEFAVIDGDYATSLYYTLGLSKNSIEDVISKITSMGETDILEVINKLSPFNVRDKCGTFIGARMGRPEKVKMRTMKGNPHSLFALGPEGGRMKSFQSALELNKATAQYALYYCDDCKQETILSVCEDCGKKTKEKYHCRLCGLLDDKKCQHNKENRRFKKKQIDFPKYFKKSLKKLNTS
;
A
#
# COMPACT_ATOMS: atom_id res chain seq x y z
N MET A 1 -23.84 -29.27 -7.31
CA MET A 1 -23.95 -27.91 -7.85
C MET A 1 -23.84 -27.99 -9.37
N SER A 2 -24.71 -27.29 -10.10
CA SER A 2 -24.64 -27.18 -11.56
C SER A 2 -23.40 -26.39 -11.98
N GLU A 3 -22.73 -26.82 -13.06
CA GLU A 3 -21.52 -26.18 -13.62
C GLU A 3 -21.74 -24.70 -14.02
N GLU A 4 -22.99 -24.24 -14.13
CA GLU A 4 -23.32 -22.87 -14.52
C GLU A 4 -23.07 -21.84 -13.39
N ASN A 5 -23.18 -22.20 -12.12
CA ASN A 5 -22.93 -21.27 -11.00
C ASN A 5 -21.43 -21.10 -10.68
N GLN A 6 -20.54 -21.84 -11.34
CA GLN A 6 -19.10 -21.83 -11.09
C GLN A 6 -18.34 -20.87 -12.02
N LYS A 7 -18.99 -20.27 -13.02
CA LYS A 7 -18.33 -19.37 -13.97
C LYS A 7 -18.61 -17.90 -13.59
N PRO A 8 -17.56 -17.06 -13.44
CA PRO A 8 -17.75 -15.61 -13.35
C PRO A 8 -18.67 -15.15 -14.48
N LYS A 9 -19.59 -14.23 -14.21
CA LYS A 9 -20.43 -13.63 -15.25
C LYS A 9 -19.50 -12.88 -16.22
N MET A 10 -19.17 -13.50 -17.34
CA MET A 10 -18.19 -12.95 -18.27
C MET A 10 -18.89 -12.06 -19.30
N GLU A 11 -18.40 -10.84 -19.42
CA GLU A 11 -19.03 -9.80 -20.25
C GLU A 11 -18.78 -10.00 -21.76
N SER A 12 -17.89 -10.91 -22.16
CA SER A 12 -17.61 -11.21 -23.56
C SER A 12 -17.19 -12.65 -23.81
N GLU A 13 -17.43 -13.14 -25.04
CA GLU A 13 -16.96 -14.45 -25.51
C GLU A 13 -15.43 -14.57 -25.48
N ILE A 14 -14.71 -13.48 -25.76
CA ILE A 14 -13.24 -13.45 -25.72
C ILE A 14 -12.75 -13.73 -24.29
N MET A 15 -13.35 -13.07 -23.30
CA MET A 15 -13.01 -13.27 -21.89
C MET A 15 -13.37 -14.69 -21.44
N LYS A 16 -14.54 -15.20 -21.85
CA LYS A 16 -14.95 -16.58 -21.60
C LYS A 16 -13.93 -17.59 -22.13
N LYS A 17 -13.53 -17.45 -23.39
CA LYS A 17 -12.51 -18.31 -24.02
C LYS A 17 -11.16 -18.23 -23.30
N TYR A 18 -10.75 -17.04 -22.87
CA TYR A 18 -9.50 -16.85 -22.12
C TYR A 18 -9.50 -17.63 -20.79
N PHE A 19 -10.56 -17.50 -20.00
CA PHE A 19 -10.66 -18.19 -18.71
C PHE A 19 -10.91 -19.70 -18.86
N ASP A 20 -11.70 -20.13 -19.84
CA ASP A 20 -11.89 -21.55 -20.16
C ASP A 20 -10.52 -22.20 -20.48
N ASN A 21 -9.69 -21.55 -21.30
CA ASN A 21 -8.33 -22.04 -21.58
C ASN A 21 -7.44 -22.17 -20.33
N ILE A 22 -7.49 -21.19 -19.42
CA ILE A 22 -6.75 -21.26 -18.15
C ILE A 22 -7.27 -22.41 -17.30
N TYR A 23 -8.59 -22.52 -17.17
CA TYR A 23 -9.23 -23.55 -16.36
C TYR A 23 -8.89 -24.96 -16.85
N ASP A 24 -8.99 -25.19 -18.16
CA ASP A 24 -8.65 -26.48 -18.78
C ASP A 24 -7.17 -26.84 -18.57
N SER A 25 -6.27 -25.85 -18.69
CA SER A 25 -4.85 -26.03 -18.42
C SER A 25 -4.58 -26.37 -16.95
N VAL A 26 -5.21 -25.65 -16.02
CA VAL A 26 -5.09 -25.90 -14.58
C VAL A 26 -5.64 -27.29 -14.23
N LYS A 27 -6.79 -27.67 -14.77
CA LYS A 27 -7.41 -28.97 -14.53
C LYS A 27 -6.52 -30.11 -15.01
N PHE A 28 -5.93 -29.98 -16.19
CA PHE A 28 -4.96 -30.96 -16.72
C PHE A 28 -3.76 -31.15 -15.78
N GLU A 29 -3.15 -30.06 -15.30
CA GLU A 29 -2.03 -30.12 -14.35
C GLU A 29 -2.47 -30.69 -12.99
N TYR A 30 -3.67 -30.34 -12.53
CA TYR A 30 -4.26 -30.85 -11.29
C TYR A 30 -4.49 -32.37 -11.36
N ASP A 31 -4.93 -32.89 -12.51
CA ASP A 31 -5.10 -34.31 -12.76
C ASP A 31 -3.76 -35.05 -12.78
N ILE A 32 -2.71 -34.45 -13.36
CA ILE A 32 -1.34 -34.98 -13.28
C ILE A 32 -0.89 -35.07 -11.81
N ALA A 33 -1.04 -33.98 -11.05
CA ALA A 33 -0.65 -33.91 -9.65
C ALA A 33 -1.41 -34.92 -8.79
N ASN A 34 -2.72 -35.10 -8.98
CA ASN A 34 -3.50 -36.11 -8.28
C ASN A 34 -3.08 -37.54 -8.64
N ARG A 35 -2.78 -37.82 -9.92
CA ARG A 35 -2.22 -39.12 -10.32
C ARG A 35 -0.87 -39.38 -9.65
N ALA A 36 -0.04 -38.36 -9.47
CA ALA A 36 1.21 -38.47 -8.74
C ALA A 36 0.98 -38.73 -7.24
N ARG A 37 0.11 -37.95 -6.59
CA ARG A 37 -0.23 -38.06 -5.16
C ARG A 37 -0.85 -39.42 -4.80
N LYS A 38 -1.70 -39.98 -5.67
CA LYS A 38 -2.29 -41.32 -5.53
C LYS A 38 -1.25 -42.45 -5.47
N LYS A 39 0.00 -42.22 -5.89
CA LYS A 39 1.09 -43.18 -5.70
C LYS A 39 1.51 -43.34 -4.22
N GLY A 40 1.06 -42.43 -3.34
CA GLY A 40 1.21 -42.52 -1.88
C GLY A 40 2.57 -42.11 -1.34
N PHE A 41 3.43 -41.47 -2.14
CA PHE A 41 4.77 -41.02 -1.72
C PHE A 41 4.77 -39.73 -0.89
N ASP A 42 3.67 -38.98 -0.96
CA ASP A 42 3.47 -37.74 -0.22
C ASP A 42 2.62 -37.98 1.05
N PRO A 43 2.53 -37.00 1.97
CA PRO A 43 1.72 -37.12 3.18
C PRO A 43 0.23 -37.39 2.91
N GLU A 44 -0.29 -36.84 1.81
CA GLU A 44 -1.70 -36.94 1.41
C GLU A 44 -1.78 -37.58 0.02
N ASP A 45 -2.85 -38.36 -0.23
CA ASP A 45 -3.05 -39.09 -1.50
C ASP A 45 -3.81 -38.29 -2.57
N ARG A 46 -4.09 -37.03 -2.27
CA ARG A 46 -4.68 -36.02 -3.15
C ARG A 46 -3.86 -34.74 -3.13
N VAL A 47 -4.21 -33.82 -4.02
CA VAL A 47 -3.70 -32.45 -3.97
C VAL A 47 -4.39 -31.69 -2.83
N ASP A 48 -3.60 -31.07 -1.95
CA ASP A 48 -4.09 -30.37 -0.76
C ASP A 48 -4.40 -28.88 -0.98
N SER A 49 -4.15 -28.38 -2.19
CA SER A 49 -4.46 -27.00 -2.58
C SER A 49 -5.77 -26.98 -3.38
N PRO A 50 -6.93 -26.74 -2.74
CA PRO A 50 -8.20 -26.74 -3.45
C PRO A 50 -8.24 -25.64 -4.52
N LEU A 51 -8.88 -25.94 -5.65
CA LEU A 51 -9.20 -24.95 -6.67
C LEU A 51 -10.46 -24.18 -6.26
N ALA A 52 -10.47 -22.87 -6.50
CA ALA A 52 -11.62 -22.02 -6.27
C ALA A 52 -11.73 -21.01 -7.41
N ALA A 53 -12.91 -20.88 -8.00
CA ALA A 53 -13.13 -20.02 -9.16
C ALA A 53 -13.31 -18.55 -8.76
N ASN A 54 -13.83 -18.30 -7.57
CA ASN A 54 -14.17 -16.96 -7.08
C ASN A 54 -13.78 -16.78 -5.61
N MET A 55 -14.02 -15.58 -5.08
CA MET A 55 -13.67 -15.26 -3.70
C MET A 55 -14.49 -16.07 -2.68
N ILE A 56 -15.79 -16.22 -2.90
CA ILE A 56 -16.69 -16.90 -1.96
C ILE A 56 -16.30 -18.38 -1.84
N GLU A 57 -16.00 -19.04 -2.96
CA GLU A 57 -15.47 -20.41 -2.95
C GLU A 57 -14.09 -20.50 -2.28
N ARG A 58 -13.24 -19.48 -2.40
CA ARG A 58 -11.98 -19.44 -1.63
C ARG A 58 -12.23 -19.36 -0.13
N VAL A 59 -13.25 -18.61 0.29
CA VAL A 59 -13.63 -18.49 1.71
C VAL A 59 -14.11 -19.85 2.23
N GLU A 60 -15.04 -20.49 1.53
CA GLU A 60 -15.53 -21.84 1.86
C GLU A 60 -14.39 -22.86 1.87
N GLY A 61 -13.55 -22.86 0.83
CA GLY A 61 -12.38 -23.74 0.71
C GLY A 61 -11.36 -23.52 1.82
N LEU A 62 -11.08 -22.26 2.21
CA LEU A 62 -10.16 -21.94 3.31
C LEU A 62 -10.70 -22.44 4.65
N ILE A 63 -11.97 -22.17 4.94
CA ILE A 63 -12.59 -22.57 6.22
C ILE A 63 -12.82 -24.08 6.31
N SER A 64 -12.95 -24.77 5.17
CA SER A 64 -13.08 -26.23 5.13
C SER A 64 -11.91 -26.98 5.78
N ALA A 65 -10.75 -26.33 5.92
CA ALA A 65 -9.60 -26.89 6.65
C ALA A 65 -9.91 -27.16 8.14
N VAL A 66 -10.83 -26.39 8.73
CA VAL A 66 -11.27 -26.54 10.13
C VAL A 66 -12.73 -26.98 10.25
N ALA A 67 -13.57 -26.69 9.26
CA ALA A 67 -14.99 -27.08 9.23
C ALA A 67 -15.38 -27.66 7.85
N PRO A 68 -14.99 -28.93 7.54
CA PRO A 68 -15.29 -29.56 6.25
C PRO A 68 -16.78 -29.60 5.91
N GLN A 69 -17.65 -29.64 6.92
CA GLN A 69 -19.11 -29.67 6.79
C GLN A 69 -19.71 -28.39 6.20
N LEU A 70 -18.92 -27.31 6.08
CA LEU A 70 -19.37 -26.08 5.42
C LEU A 70 -19.42 -26.23 3.90
N ILE A 71 -18.61 -27.13 3.32
CA ILE A 71 -18.58 -27.37 1.88
C ILE A 71 -19.96 -27.85 1.41
N GLY A 72 -20.57 -27.10 0.50
CA GLY A 72 -21.85 -27.44 -0.10
C GLY A 72 -23.03 -27.31 0.87
N SER A 73 -22.86 -26.61 1.99
CA SER A 73 -23.92 -26.39 2.99
C SER A 73 -24.95 -25.32 2.59
N GLY A 74 -24.75 -24.64 1.45
CA GLY A 74 -25.55 -23.46 1.06
C GLY A 74 -24.99 -22.11 1.52
N ALA A 75 -23.86 -22.11 2.24
CA ALA A 75 -23.28 -20.88 2.80
C ALA A 75 -22.71 -19.97 1.70
N SER A 76 -22.12 -20.55 0.66
CA SER A 76 -21.56 -19.83 -0.49
C SER A 76 -22.67 -19.14 -1.31
N GLU A 77 -23.76 -19.84 -1.58
CA GLU A 77 -24.95 -19.29 -2.24
C GLU A 77 -25.51 -18.10 -1.45
N ARG A 78 -25.60 -18.24 -0.12
CA ARG A 78 -26.04 -17.14 0.73
C ARG A 78 -25.11 -15.93 0.68
N MET A 79 -23.79 -16.14 0.60
CA MET A 79 -22.85 -15.03 0.45
C MET A 79 -23.08 -14.25 -0.85
N PHE A 80 -23.43 -14.92 -1.96
CA PHE A 80 -23.78 -14.24 -3.20
C PHE A 80 -25.06 -13.40 -3.06
N GLU A 81 -26.11 -13.96 -2.44
CA GLU A 81 -27.36 -13.20 -2.17
C GLU A 81 -27.10 -11.95 -1.33
N LEU A 82 -26.21 -12.05 -0.33
CA LEU A 82 -25.81 -10.92 0.51
C LEU A 82 -24.99 -9.88 -0.28
N GLU A 83 -24.17 -10.30 -1.25
CA GLU A 83 -23.48 -9.38 -2.16
C GLU A 83 -24.44 -8.64 -3.09
N ASP A 84 -25.51 -9.28 -3.54
CA ASP A 84 -26.57 -8.64 -4.33
C ASP A 84 -27.34 -7.59 -3.49
N GLU A 85 -27.52 -7.85 -2.19
CA GLU A 85 -28.19 -6.93 -1.26
C GLU A 85 -27.32 -5.74 -0.83
N PHE A 86 -26.08 -6.00 -0.40
CA PHE A 86 -25.22 -4.98 0.23
C PHE A 86 -24.11 -4.46 -0.68
N GLY A 87 -23.79 -5.19 -1.75
CA GLY A 87 -22.63 -4.97 -2.60
C GLY A 87 -21.44 -5.88 -2.26
N VAL A 88 -20.66 -6.18 -3.29
CA VAL A 88 -19.43 -6.98 -3.20
C VAL A 88 -18.45 -6.38 -2.19
N LEU A 89 -17.96 -7.21 -1.26
CA LEU A 89 -17.03 -6.84 -0.17
C LEU A 89 -17.57 -5.86 0.88
N ASP A 90 -18.89 -5.65 0.95
CA ASP A 90 -19.46 -4.90 2.07
C ASP A 90 -19.25 -5.66 3.39
N TRP A 91 -18.97 -4.94 4.47
CA TRP A 91 -18.70 -5.55 5.78
C TRP A 91 -19.95 -6.23 6.34
N ARG A 92 -21.14 -5.77 5.95
CA ARG A 92 -22.43 -6.35 6.36
C ARG A 92 -22.58 -7.79 5.88
N VAL A 93 -22.05 -8.14 4.70
CA VAL A 93 -22.01 -9.54 4.24
C VAL A 93 -21.24 -10.41 5.25
N SER A 94 -20.08 -9.93 5.71
CA SER A 94 -19.26 -10.64 6.70
C SER A 94 -19.97 -10.82 8.05
N LEU A 95 -20.73 -9.80 8.48
CA LEU A 95 -21.47 -9.84 9.74
C LEU A 95 -22.63 -10.84 9.69
N VAL A 96 -23.46 -10.76 8.63
CA VAL A 96 -24.64 -11.61 8.49
C VAL A 96 -24.24 -13.07 8.31
N ILE A 97 -23.29 -13.37 7.41
CA ILE A 97 -22.88 -14.78 7.20
C ILE A 97 -22.28 -15.38 8.47
N ALA A 98 -21.53 -14.60 9.26
CA ALA A 98 -20.97 -15.05 10.53
C ALA A 98 -22.06 -15.37 11.55
N GLU A 99 -23.09 -14.52 11.66
CA GLU A 99 -24.26 -14.77 12.53
C GLU A 99 -25.03 -16.02 12.08
N GLU A 100 -25.31 -16.17 10.79
CA GLU A 100 -26.14 -17.26 10.28
C GLU A 100 -25.47 -18.63 10.44
N ILE A 101 -24.15 -18.70 10.27
CA ILE A 101 -23.35 -19.89 10.57
C ILE A 101 -23.30 -20.15 12.07
N ALA A 102 -23.08 -19.13 12.90
CA ALA A 102 -23.08 -19.27 14.36
C ALA A 102 -24.43 -19.80 14.90
N LYS A 103 -25.54 -19.42 14.26
CA LYS A 103 -26.89 -19.93 14.53
C LYS A 103 -27.18 -21.30 13.91
N GLN A 104 -26.20 -21.92 13.25
CA GLN A 104 -26.31 -23.25 12.63
C GLN A 104 -27.42 -23.34 11.58
N LYS A 105 -27.61 -22.28 10.76
CA LYS A 105 -28.62 -22.28 9.68
C LYS A 105 -28.27 -23.23 8.52
N PHE A 106 -26.98 -23.46 8.26
CA PHE A 106 -26.50 -24.21 7.09
C PHE A 106 -26.03 -25.64 7.41
N CYS A 107 -25.35 -25.81 8.53
CA CYS A 107 -24.81 -27.10 8.97
C CYS A 107 -24.83 -27.20 10.51
N LYS A 108 -24.63 -28.41 11.03
CA LYS A 108 -24.54 -28.68 12.47
C LYS A 108 -23.10 -28.84 12.90
N PHE A 109 -22.82 -28.40 14.12
CA PHE A 109 -21.51 -28.48 14.77
C PHE A 109 -21.61 -29.32 16.05
N GLU A 110 -20.48 -29.81 16.56
CA GLU A 110 -20.47 -30.61 17.79
C GLU A 110 -20.86 -29.76 19.00
N THR A 111 -20.48 -28.47 18.99
CA THR A 111 -20.80 -27.53 20.05
C THR A 111 -21.25 -26.17 19.52
N GLU A 112 -22.02 -25.43 20.31
CA GLU A 112 -22.39 -24.04 19.98
C GLU A 112 -21.15 -23.15 19.84
N LEU A 113 -20.13 -23.36 20.68
CA LEU A 113 -18.87 -22.60 20.62
C LEU A 113 -18.13 -22.82 19.30
N GLU A 114 -18.12 -24.06 18.81
CA GLU A 114 -17.56 -24.39 17.49
C GLU A 114 -18.33 -23.67 16.37
N ALA A 115 -19.67 -23.67 16.41
CA ALA A 115 -20.48 -22.94 15.43
C ALA A 115 -20.17 -21.44 15.42
N ILE A 116 -20.07 -20.83 16.60
CA ILE A 116 -19.71 -19.41 16.78
C ILE A 116 -18.32 -19.13 16.21
N GLU A 117 -17.34 -19.97 16.54
CA GLU A 117 -15.97 -19.82 16.07
C GLU A 117 -15.89 -19.92 14.55
N VAL A 118 -16.54 -20.92 13.95
CA VAL A 118 -16.58 -21.11 12.49
C VAL A 118 -17.30 -19.95 11.82
N GLY A 119 -18.41 -19.44 12.38
CA GLY A 119 -19.09 -18.26 11.86
C GLY A 119 -18.18 -17.04 11.80
N ILE A 120 -17.48 -16.74 12.90
CA ILE A 120 -16.52 -15.63 12.95
C ILE A 120 -15.35 -15.84 11.97
N ARG A 121 -14.81 -17.07 11.86
CA ARG A 121 -13.77 -17.41 10.89
C ARG A 121 -14.23 -17.18 9.45
N THR A 122 -15.47 -17.56 9.11
CA THR A 122 -16.04 -17.37 7.77
C THR A 122 -16.22 -15.90 7.44
N GLY A 123 -16.84 -15.11 8.34
CA GLY A 123 -16.95 -13.66 8.13
C GLY A 123 -15.59 -12.98 7.99
N PHE A 124 -14.61 -13.40 8.81
CA PHE A 124 -13.26 -12.87 8.75
C PHE A 124 -12.52 -13.27 7.45
N ALA A 125 -12.68 -14.51 7.00
CA ALA A 125 -12.15 -14.98 5.73
C ALA A 125 -12.77 -14.24 4.55
N TYR A 126 -14.09 -14.02 4.54
CA TYR A 126 -14.76 -13.20 3.54
C TYR A 126 -14.18 -11.79 3.48
N HIS A 127 -14.10 -11.11 4.62
CA HIS A 127 -13.55 -9.76 4.69
C HIS A 127 -12.10 -9.67 4.20
N THR A 128 -11.33 -10.75 4.38
CA THR A 128 -9.93 -10.85 3.94
C THR A 128 -9.76 -11.59 2.61
N LEU A 129 -10.83 -11.69 1.80
CA LEU A 129 -10.85 -12.25 0.44
C LEU A 129 -10.49 -13.75 0.33
N GLY A 130 -10.40 -14.45 1.46
CA GLY A 130 -9.90 -15.82 1.54
C GLY A 130 -8.43 -15.99 1.13
N ILE A 131 -7.61 -14.93 1.14
CA ILE A 131 -6.22 -14.96 0.63
C ILE A 131 -5.15 -14.97 1.73
N VAL A 132 -5.54 -14.83 3.00
CA VAL A 132 -4.62 -14.78 4.14
C VAL A 132 -4.88 -15.94 5.09
N SER A 133 -3.85 -16.42 5.79
CA SER A 133 -3.99 -17.48 6.79
C SER A 133 -4.55 -16.99 8.13
N ALA A 134 -4.73 -15.68 8.32
CA ALA A 134 -5.14 -15.09 9.59
C ALA A 134 -6.49 -15.61 10.15
N PRO A 135 -7.52 -15.91 9.33
CA PRO A 135 -8.72 -16.61 9.80
C PRO A 135 -8.49 -18.00 10.36
N LEU A 136 -7.37 -18.67 10.06
CA LEU A 136 -7.03 -20.00 10.57
C LEU A 136 -5.98 -19.93 11.69
N GLU A 137 -4.91 -19.16 11.48
CA GLU A 137 -3.71 -19.14 12.34
C GLU A 137 -3.61 -17.88 13.22
N GLY A 138 -4.23 -16.78 12.80
CA GLY A 138 -4.16 -15.49 13.48
C GLY A 138 -5.22 -15.37 14.57
N PHE A 139 -6.47 -15.69 14.24
CA PHE A 139 -7.54 -15.92 15.20
C PHE A 139 -7.48 -17.38 15.65
N THR A 140 -7.22 -17.59 16.95
CA THR A 140 -6.86 -18.92 17.48
C THR A 140 -8.06 -19.67 18.03
N ASN A 141 -8.84 -19.07 18.93
CA ASN A 141 -10.07 -19.63 19.49
C ASN A 141 -10.86 -18.55 20.25
N ILE A 142 -12.03 -18.93 20.75
CA ILE A 142 -12.88 -18.13 21.64
C ILE A 142 -12.95 -18.79 23.01
N GLU A 143 -12.75 -18.01 24.06
CA GLU A 143 -13.06 -18.41 25.43
C GLU A 143 -14.32 -17.69 25.91
N ILE A 144 -15.27 -18.44 26.46
CA ILE A 144 -16.42 -17.89 27.17
C ILE A 144 -16.04 -17.72 28.64
N LYS A 145 -15.98 -16.47 29.10
CA LYS A 145 -15.57 -16.11 30.46
C LYS A 145 -16.72 -15.47 31.23
N ASN A 146 -16.59 -15.45 32.56
CA ASN A 146 -17.57 -14.83 33.45
C ASN A 146 -17.23 -13.36 33.68
N ARG A 147 -18.24 -12.51 33.57
CA ARG A 147 -18.26 -11.12 34.03
C ARG A 147 -18.27 -11.07 35.56
N ARG A 148 -18.03 -9.89 36.13
CA ARG A 148 -18.11 -9.68 37.59
C ARG A 148 -19.52 -9.88 38.15
N ASP A 149 -20.55 -9.68 37.33
CA ASP A 149 -21.96 -9.94 37.67
C ASP A 149 -22.38 -11.41 37.45
N GLY A 150 -21.45 -12.29 37.06
CA GLY A 150 -21.70 -13.71 36.82
C GLY A 150 -22.25 -14.05 35.42
N LYS A 151 -22.61 -13.06 34.60
CA LYS A 151 -23.01 -13.31 33.20
C LYS A 151 -21.80 -13.66 32.32
N LYS A 152 -22.03 -14.10 31.09
CA LYS A 152 -20.97 -14.59 30.18
C LYS A 152 -20.65 -13.60 29.06
N TYR A 153 -19.37 -13.49 28.71
CA TYR A 153 -18.87 -12.65 27.63
C TYR A 153 -17.82 -13.37 26.77
N PHE A 154 -17.46 -12.79 25.61
CA PHE A 154 -16.45 -13.34 24.70
C PHE A 154 -15.04 -12.80 24.99
N ALA A 155 -14.07 -13.71 25.08
CA ALA A 155 -12.65 -13.41 24.98
C ALA A 155 -12.08 -14.04 23.71
N ILE A 156 -11.55 -13.21 22.80
CA ILE A 156 -11.07 -13.62 21.49
C ILE A 156 -9.55 -13.71 21.53
N ASN A 157 -8.99 -14.90 21.30
CA ASN A 157 -7.54 -15.11 21.39
C ASN A 157 -6.85 -14.94 20.03
N PHE A 158 -5.82 -14.10 19.98
CA PHE A 158 -5.01 -13.87 18.79
C PHE A 158 -3.56 -14.34 18.94
N ALA A 159 -2.97 -14.77 17.82
CA ALA A 159 -1.55 -15.10 17.70
C ALA A 159 -0.84 -14.20 16.69
N GLY A 160 0.50 -14.22 16.70
CA GLY A 160 1.35 -13.41 15.81
C GLY A 160 1.00 -13.43 14.30
N PRO A 161 0.55 -14.57 13.71
CA PRO A 161 0.12 -14.62 12.31
C PRO A 161 -1.01 -13.65 11.94
N ILE A 162 -1.74 -13.07 12.92
CA ILE A 162 -2.76 -12.04 12.70
C ILE A 162 -2.23 -10.83 11.92
N ARG A 163 -0.91 -10.57 11.96
CA ARG A 163 -0.24 -9.54 11.15
C ARG A 163 -0.52 -9.70 9.65
N GLY A 164 -0.77 -10.92 9.17
CA GLY A 164 -1.10 -11.23 7.78
C GLY A 164 -2.43 -10.63 7.31
N ALA A 165 -3.42 -10.47 8.19
CA ALA A 165 -4.69 -9.82 7.85
C ALA A 165 -4.58 -8.31 7.59
N GLY A 166 -3.45 -7.70 7.99
CA GLY A 166 -3.30 -6.26 8.04
C GLY A 166 -4.19 -5.59 9.09
N GLY A 167 -4.03 -4.27 9.24
CA GLY A 167 -4.70 -3.55 10.31
C GLY A 167 -6.23 -3.50 10.18
N THR A 168 -6.77 -3.40 8.96
CA THR A 168 -8.23 -3.35 8.77
C THR A 168 -8.87 -4.71 9.03
N GLY A 169 -8.29 -5.79 8.49
CA GLY A 169 -8.84 -7.13 8.69
C GLY A 169 -8.84 -7.55 10.16
N ALA A 170 -7.74 -7.28 10.88
CA ALA A 170 -7.66 -7.56 12.33
C ALA A 170 -8.75 -6.82 13.12
N SER A 171 -8.97 -5.52 12.85
CA SER A 171 -10.01 -4.75 13.55
C SER A 171 -11.43 -5.18 13.19
N VAL A 172 -11.68 -5.55 11.92
CA VAL A 172 -12.99 -6.04 11.49
C VAL A 172 -13.29 -7.43 12.06
N CYS A 173 -12.28 -8.28 12.30
CA CYS A 173 -12.48 -9.55 13.03
C CYS A 173 -13.05 -9.31 14.44
N VAL A 174 -12.53 -8.31 15.17
CA VAL A 174 -13.06 -7.91 16.49
C VAL A 174 -14.50 -7.38 16.37
N LEU A 175 -14.80 -6.62 15.32
CA LEU A 175 -16.15 -6.13 15.02
C LEU A 175 -17.14 -7.29 14.75
N ILE A 176 -16.74 -8.27 13.93
CA ILE A 176 -17.53 -9.46 13.61
C ILE A 176 -17.79 -10.27 14.89
N ALA A 177 -16.75 -10.50 15.70
CA ALA A 177 -16.88 -11.22 16.95
C ALA A 177 -17.85 -10.55 17.93
N ASP A 178 -17.83 -9.22 18.01
CA ASP A 178 -18.77 -8.47 18.84
C ASP A 178 -20.22 -8.56 18.33
N TYR A 179 -20.41 -8.48 17.00
CA TYR A 179 -21.73 -8.66 16.41
C TYR A 179 -22.30 -10.04 16.72
N VAL A 180 -21.51 -11.10 16.50
CA VAL A 180 -21.92 -12.48 16.81
C VAL A 180 -22.16 -12.65 18.32
N ARG A 181 -21.31 -12.10 19.20
CA ARG A 181 -21.54 -12.07 20.65
C ARG A 181 -22.95 -11.58 20.97
N LYS A 182 -23.31 -10.41 20.46
CA LYS A 182 -24.61 -9.78 20.72
C LYS A 182 -25.76 -10.63 20.20
N LYS A 183 -25.65 -11.15 18.97
CA LYS A 183 -26.69 -11.98 18.34
C LYS A 183 -26.87 -13.36 18.98
N MET A 184 -25.83 -13.86 19.65
CA MET A 184 -25.86 -15.12 20.42
C MET A 184 -26.22 -14.89 21.89
N GLY A 185 -26.60 -13.67 22.30
CA GLY A 185 -27.10 -13.38 23.65
C GLY A 185 -26.02 -13.24 24.73
N TYR A 186 -24.76 -13.08 24.35
CA TYR A 186 -23.66 -12.85 25.29
C TYR A 186 -23.50 -11.37 25.63
N GLU A 187 -23.06 -11.11 26.84
CA GLU A 187 -22.98 -9.77 27.41
C GLU A 187 -21.67 -9.07 27.07
N LYS A 188 -21.66 -7.73 27.15
CA LYS A 188 -20.46 -6.91 26.92
C LYS A 188 -19.38 -7.23 27.97
N TYR A 189 -18.12 -7.21 27.55
CA TYR A 189 -16.96 -7.28 28.44
C TYR A 189 -16.99 -6.12 29.46
N ASP A 190 -16.73 -6.44 30.72
CA ASP A 190 -16.73 -5.51 31.84
C ASP A 190 -15.32 -5.39 32.47
N PRO A 191 -14.35 -4.79 31.77
CA PRO A 191 -12.98 -4.65 32.28
C PRO A 191 -12.95 -3.86 33.58
N ASP A 192 -12.07 -4.24 34.50
CA ASP A 192 -11.66 -3.36 35.59
C ASP A 192 -10.50 -2.43 35.15
N ASP A 193 -10.13 -1.52 36.04
CA ASP A 193 -9.07 -0.55 35.78
C ASP A 193 -7.70 -1.22 35.59
N ASN A 194 -7.45 -2.35 36.28
CA ASN A 194 -6.18 -3.06 36.20
C ASN A 194 -6.05 -3.82 34.88
N GLU A 195 -7.15 -4.40 34.37
CA GLU A 195 -7.22 -5.00 33.04
C GLU A 195 -7.04 -3.95 31.94
N SER A 196 -7.62 -2.76 32.10
CA SER A 196 -7.41 -1.65 31.17
C SER A 196 -5.94 -1.18 31.16
N LYS A 197 -5.33 -1.05 32.35
CA LYS A 197 -3.91 -0.71 32.51
C LYS A 197 -2.97 -1.83 32.06
N ARG A 198 -3.44 -3.08 32.08
CA ARG A 198 -2.67 -4.23 31.57
C ARG A 198 -2.48 -4.14 30.07
N TYR A 199 -3.48 -3.66 29.30
CA TYR A 199 -3.29 -3.37 27.88
C TYR A 199 -2.19 -2.33 27.67
N ASP A 200 -2.21 -1.22 28.41
CA ASP A 200 -1.18 -0.17 28.32
C ASP A 200 0.22 -0.73 28.63
N THR A 201 0.35 -1.47 29.72
CA THR A 201 1.61 -2.10 30.11
C THR A 201 2.14 -3.04 29.01
N GLU A 202 1.29 -3.94 28.50
CA GLU A 202 1.71 -4.89 27.47
C GLU A 202 2.03 -4.23 26.13
N LEU A 203 1.30 -3.20 25.71
CA LEU A 203 1.58 -2.50 24.46
C LEU A 203 2.92 -1.75 24.54
N ASN A 204 3.22 -1.09 25.65
CA ASN A 204 4.50 -0.41 25.86
C ASN A 204 5.65 -1.40 25.94
N ASP A 205 5.52 -2.45 26.77
CA ASP A 205 6.52 -3.52 26.86
C ASP A 205 6.80 -4.19 25.51
N TYR A 206 5.74 -4.46 24.73
CA TYR A 206 5.89 -5.06 23.40
C TYR A 206 6.57 -4.10 22.41
N HIS A 207 6.18 -2.82 22.41
CA HIS A 207 6.78 -1.80 21.54
C HIS A 207 8.28 -1.65 21.82
N ASP A 208 8.64 -1.50 23.09
CA ASP A 208 10.00 -1.14 23.51
C ASP A 208 10.95 -2.35 23.51
N ARG A 209 10.44 -3.54 23.86
CA ARG A 209 11.29 -4.72 24.17
C ARG A 209 11.17 -5.83 23.14
N VAL A 210 10.19 -5.79 22.24
CA VAL A 210 9.93 -6.87 21.26
C VAL A 210 9.97 -6.34 19.83
N THR A 211 9.06 -5.43 19.46
CA THR A 211 9.01 -4.85 18.11
C THR A 211 8.15 -3.60 18.05
N ASN A 212 8.61 -2.60 17.29
CA ASN A 212 7.86 -1.36 17.08
C ASN A 212 6.49 -1.64 16.43
N LEU A 213 5.44 -1.18 17.11
CA LEU A 213 4.07 -1.18 16.60
C LEU A 213 3.93 -0.19 15.43
N GLN A 214 3.07 -0.50 14.45
CA GLN A 214 2.81 0.41 13.31
C GLN A 214 2.12 1.71 13.73
N TYR A 215 1.41 1.66 14.85
CA TYR A 215 0.86 2.78 15.57
C TYR A 215 1.06 2.47 17.04
N HIS A 216 1.76 3.34 17.74
CA HIS A 216 1.90 3.26 19.18
C HIS A 216 0.89 4.25 19.77
N PRO A 217 -0.27 3.78 20.26
CA PRO A 217 -1.25 4.68 20.85
C PRO A 217 -0.71 5.19 22.20
N SER A 218 -1.06 6.42 22.55
CA SER A 218 -0.78 6.96 23.88
C SER A 218 -1.53 6.18 24.97
N SER A 219 -1.06 6.21 26.22
CA SER A 219 -1.71 5.51 27.34
C SER A 219 -3.19 5.90 27.49
N ASP A 220 -3.55 7.16 27.27
CA ASP A 220 -4.94 7.61 27.29
C ASP A 220 -5.79 6.94 26.19
N GLU A 221 -5.23 6.79 24.99
CA GLU A 221 -5.90 6.05 23.91
C GLU A 221 -6.07 4.57 24.27
N ILE A 222 -5.06 3.96 24.89
CA ILE A 222 -5.09 2.55 25.25
C ILE A 222 -6.13 2.29 26.33
N VAL A 223 -6.14 3.08 27.41
CA VAL A 223 -7.11 2.96 28.50
C VAL A 223 -8.53 3.27 28.02
N PHE A 224 -8.71 4.25 27.13
CA PHE A 224 -10.01 4.53 26.53
C PHE A 224 -10.52 3.32 25.73
N LEU A 225 -9.70 2.75 24.84
CA LEU A 225 -10.09 1.57 24.07
C LEU A 225 -10.35 0.36 24.98
N GLY A 226 -9.48 0.13 25.95
CA GLY A 226 -9.56 -1.01 26.86
C GLY A 226 -10.85 -1.02 27.65
N SER A 227 -11.37 0.15 28.02
CA SER A 227 -12.61 0.29 28.79
C SER A 227 -13.89 0.30 27.94
N HIS A 228 -13.81 0.50 26.62
CA HIS A 228 -14.99 0.61 25.74
C HIS A 228 -15.19 -0.59 24.81
N LEU A 229 -14.18 -1.44 24.62
CA LEU A 229 -14.30 -2.62 23.78
C LEU A 229 -15.32 -3.62 24.37
N PRO A 230 -16.35 -4.03 23.62
CA PRO A 230 -17.41 -4.90 24.12
C PRO A 230 -17.02 -6.38 24.21
N ILE A 231 -15.82 -6.74 23.75
CA ILE A 231 -15.22 -8.07 23.87
C ILE A 231 -13.79 -7.95 24.41
N GLU A 232 -13.30 -8.98 25.09
CA GLU A 232 -11.90 -9.02 25.51
C GLU A 232 -11.01 -9.42 24.34
N VAL A 233 -10.06 -8.54 23.97
CA VAL A 233 -9.01 -8.85 22.99
C VAL A 233 -7.89 -9.57 23.74
N ALA A 234 -7.80 -10.88 23.56
CA ALA A 234 -6.88 -11.75 24.29
C ALA A 234 -5.86 -12.40 23.34
N GLY A 235 -5.12 -13.38 23.86
CA GLY A 235 -4.12 -14.11 23.11
C GLY A 235 -3.21 -14.96 24.01
N ASP A 236 -2.61 -15.98 23.42
CA ASP A 236 -1.59 -16.77 24.09
C ASP A 236 -0.27 -15.99 24.19
N PRO A 237 0.56 -16.26 25.22
CA PRO A 237 1.86 -15.62 25.36
C PRO A 237 2.76 -16.01 24.19
N SER A 238 3.16 -15.02 23.39
CA SER A 238 4.07 -15.23 22.25
C SER A 238 5.54 -15.10 22.64
N GLU A 239 5.81 -14.34 23.72
CA GLU A 239 7.16 -14.06 24.19
C GLU A 239 7.47 -14.81 25.49
N LYS A 240 8.77 -15.03 25.72
CA LYS A 240 9.25 -15.57 27.02
C LYS A 240 9.31 -14.51 28.12
N ILE A 241 9.08 -13.24 27.76
CA ILE A 241 9.27 -12.06 28.58
C ILE A 241 8.00 -11.78 29.39
N GLU A 242 8.16 -11.45 30.66
CA GLU A 242 7.06 -10.99 31.53
C GLU A 242 6.76 -9.50 31.37
N VAL A 243 5.51 -9.16 31.62
CA VAL A 243 5.04 -7.78 31.73
C VAL A 243 5.71 -7.07 32.90
N SER A 244 6.00 -5.79 32.72
CA SER A 244 6.66 -4.93 33.69
C SER A 244 5.77 -4.65 34.91
N ASN A 245 4.45 -4.60 34.72
CA ASN A 245 3.45 -4.33 35.77
C ASN A 245 2.13 -5.09 35.50
N GLN A 246 1.14 -5.00 36.40
CA GLN A 246 -0.19 -5.62 36.27
C GLN A 246 -0.14 -7.16 36.10
N LYS A 247 0.58 -7.82 37.01
CA LYS A 247 0.71 -9.28 37.08
C LYS A 247 -0.46 -9.92 37.84
N ASP A 248 -0.66 -11.21 37.60
CA ASP A 248 -1.58 -12.08 38.35
C ASP A 248 -3.04 -11.63 38.34
N LEU A 249 -3.50 -11.11 37.19
CA LEU A 249 -4.88 -10.68 37.02
C LEU A 249 -5.83 -11.88 36.88
N PRO A 250 -6.99 -11.90 37.58
CA PRO A 250 -7.85 -13.08 37.66
C PRO A 250 -8.30 -13.66 36.31
N ARG A 251 -8.56 -12.80 35.31
CA ARG A 251 -9.06 -13.19 33.99
C ARG A 251 -7.97 -13.38 32.93
N ILE A 252 -6.71 -13.08 33.26
CA ILE A 252 -5.57 -13.17 32.35
C ILE A 252 -4.60 -14.24 32.84
N LYS A 253 -4.63 -15.41 32.19
CA LYS A 253 -3.92 -16.65 32.62
C LYS A 253 -2.39 -16.58 32.57
N THR A 254 -1.81 -15.47 32.14
CA THR A 254 -0.36 -15.34 31.92
C THR A 254 0.18 -13.97 32.31
N ASN A 255 1.40 -13.96 32.84
CA ASN A 255 2.19 -12.76 33.08
C ASN A 255 3.16 -12.44 31.93
N LYS A 256 3.12 -13.22 30.84
CA LYS A 256 3.96 -13.00 29.66
C LYS A 256 3.25 -12.15 28.61
N ILE A 257 4.04 -11.49 27.78
CA ILE A 257 3.54 -10.60 26.73
C ILE A 257 2.77 -11.40 25.66
N ARG A 258 1.57 -10.94 25.33
CA ARG A 258 0.68 -11.52 24.32
C ARG A 258 0.80 -10.73 23.02
N GLY A 259 1.77 -11.08 22.18
CA GLY A 259 2.05 -10.31 20.95
C GLY A 259 0.88 -10.22 19.98
N GLY A 260 0.06 -11.28 19.85
CA GLY A 260 -1.16 -11.25 19.02
C GLY A 260 -2.17 -10.20 19.49
N MET A 261 -2.39 -10.11 20.81
CA MET A 261 -3.22 -9.08 21.44
C MET A 261 -2.65 -7.68 21.15
N CYS A 262 -1.36 -7.44 21.42
CA CYS A 262 -0.74 -6.12 21.22
C CYS A 262 -0.87 -5.65 19.76
N LEU A 263 -0.69 -6.57 18.81
CA LEU A 263 -0.88 -6.30 17.39
C LEU A 263 -2.32 -5.88 17.10
N VAL A 264 -3.33 -6.68 17.46
CA VAL A 264 -4.74 -6.36 17.17
C VAL A 264 -5.18 -5.06 17.82
N PHE A 265 -4.85 -4.88 19.11
CA PHE A 265 -5.25 -3.70 19.87
C PHE A 265 -4.69 -2.40 19.25
N SER A 266 -3.41 -2.41 18.87
CA SER A 266 -2.79 -1.28 18.17
C SER A 266 -3.41 -0.99 16.80
N MET A 267 -3.91 -2.03 16.11
CA MET A 267 -4.57 -1.89 14.80
C MET A 267 -5.97 -1.31 14.90
N ILE A 268 -6.73 -1.63 15.96
CA ILE A 268 -8.01 -0.97 16.25
C ILE A 268 -7.78 0.53 16.41
N ALA A 269 -6.81 0.92 17.23
CA ALA A 269 -6.45 2.32 17.42
C ALA A 269 -6.02 3.01 16.11
N LEU A 270 -5.20 2.34 15.28
CA LEU A 270 -4.74 2.87 13.99
C LEU A 270 -5.87 3.03 12.97
N LYS A 271 -6.83 2.09 12.97
CA LYS A 271 -7.89 2.00 11.95
C LYS A 271 -9.22 2.59 12.41
N ALA A 272 -9.30 3.13 13.63
CA ALA A 272 -10.49 3.77 14.15
C ALA A 272 -11.16 4.78 13.18
N PRO A 273 -10.43 5.69 12.48
CA PRO A 273 -11.06 6.58 11.50
C PRO A 273 -11.74 5.85 10.33
N LYS A 274 -11.17 4.73 9.88
CA LYS A 274 -11.72 3.92 8.78
C LYS A 274 -12.93 3.09 9.26
N LEU A 275 -12.89 2.56 10.48
CA LEU A 275 -14.01 1.88 11.10
C LEU A 275 -15.18 2.85 11.29
N TRP A 276 -14.92 4.02 11.86
CA TRP A 276 -15.92 5.07 12.10
C TRP A 276 -16.60 5.53 10.80
N LYS A 277 -15.84 5.82 9.73
CA LYS A 277 -16.41 6.23 8.43
C LYS A 277 -17.40 5.22 7.83
N ARG A 278 -17.33 3.95 8.23
CA ARG A 278 -18.27 2.90 7.82
C ARG A 278 -19.42 2.77 8.83
N LEU A 279 -19.10 2.63 10.11
CA LEU A 279 -20.06 2.44 11.18
C LEU A 279 -20.99 3.65 11.37
N GLU A 280 -20.52 4.87 11.12
CA GLU A 280 -21.38 6.07 11.16
C GLU A 280 -22.51 6.05 10.13
N LYS A 281 -22.40 5.19 9.09
CA LYS A 281 -23.38 5.12 7.99
C LYS A 281 -24.43 4.03 8.19
N TRP A 282 -24.05 2.89 8.76
CA TRP A 282 -24.92 1.71 8.85
C TRP A 282 -24.82 0.98 10.19
N GLY A 283 -23.99 1.46 11.12
CA GLY A 283 -23.76 0.79 12.41
C GLY A 283 -25.02 0.70 13.26
N ASP A 284 -25.86 1.74 13.23
CA ASP A 284 -27.15 1.73 13.94
C ASP A 284 -28.13 0.70 13.35
N ASP A 285 -28.18 0.56 12.02
CA ASP A 285 -29.02 -0.44 11.34
C ASP A 285 -28.68 -1.88 11.74
N PHE A 286 -27.43 -2.11 12.15
CA PHE A 286 -26.91 -3.40 12.60
C PHE A 286 -26.81 -3.52 14.13
N ASP A 287 -27.36 -2.56 14.87
CA ASP A 287 -27.37 -2.53 16.33
C ASP A 287 -25.94 -2.64 16.93
N MET A 288 -24.99 -1.90 16.33
CA MET A 288 -23.58 -1.92 16.70
C MET A 288 -23.28 -0.89 17.81
N ASP A 289 -22.79 -1.38 18.95
CA ASP A 289 -22.43 -0.57 20.11
C ASP A 289 -21.05 0.10 20.01
N TRP A 290 -20.73 0.70 18.86
CA TRP A 290 -19.39 1.23 18.52
C TRP A 290 -19.33 2.75 18.37
N MET A 291 -20.41 3.46 18.72
CA MET A 291 -20.49 4.91 18.52
C MET A 291 -19.47 5.72 19.32
N TRP A 292 -18.91 5.13 20.38
CA TRP A 292 -17.77 5.67 21.14
C TRP A 292 -16.51 5.88 20.28
N LEU A 293 -16.39 5.23 19.11
CA LEU A 293 -15.28 5.48 18.17
C LEU A 293 -15.20 6.94 17.72
N GLY A 294 -16.34 7.64 17.62
CA GLY A 294 -16.38 9.07 17.31
C GLY A 294 -15.63 9.89 18.36
N ASP A 295 -15.80 9.58 19.64
CA ASP A 295 -15.11 10.25 20.74
C ASP A 295 -13.65 9.83 20.84
N PHE A 296 -13.34 8.56 20.57
CA PHE A 296 -11.96 8.10 20.45
C PHE A 296 -11.20 8.91 19.37
N ILE A 297 -11.79 9.13 18.19
CA ILE A 297 -11.17 9.94 17.13
C ILE A 297 -10.93 11.38 17.57
N LYS A 298 -11.85 11.98 18.34
CA LYS A 298 -11.64 13.31 18.92
C LYS A 298 -10.45 13.31 19.89
N LEU A 299 -10.31 12.28 20.73
CA LEU A 299 -9.16 12.09 21.62
C LEU A 299 -7.85 11.96 20.82
N GLN A 300 -7.84 11.13 19.77
CA GLN A 300 -6.66 10.96 18.90
C GLN A 300 -6.24 12.29 18.26
N LYS A 301 -7.20 13.08 17.75
CA LYS A 301 -6.93 14.40 17.17
C LYS A 301 -6.35 15.36 18.19
N LYS A 302 -6.89 15.41 19.42
CA LYS A 302 -6.36 16.25 20.51
C LYS A 302 -4.92 15.90 20.85
N LYS A 303 -4.59 14.60 20.96
CA LYS A 303 -3.22 14.14 21.25
C LYS A 303 -2.24 14.43 20.10
N LYS A 304 -2.67 14.25 18.84
CA LYS A 304 -1.86 14.56 17.66
C LYS A 304 -1.66 16.05 17.42
N ALA A 305 -2.60 16.90 17.85
CA ALA A 305 -2.52 18.35 17.76
C ALA A 305 -1.71 19.00 18.90
N GLY A 306 -1.14 18.20 19.81
CA GLY A 306 -0.27 18.66 20.90
C GLY A 306 1.07 19.20 20.39
N GLY A 307 1.02 20.41 19.83
CA GLY A 307 2.17 21.15 19.27
C GLY A 307 1.81 22.42 18.49
N SER A 308 0.54 22.68 18.16
CA SER A 308 0.13 23.90 17.45
C SER A 308 -1.10 24.53 18.07
N LYS A 309 -0.93 25.73 18.65
CA LYS A 309 -2.03 26.60 19.11
C LYS A 309 -3.04 26.79 17.98
N LYS A 310 -4.33 26.59 18.25
CA LYS A 310 -5.42 27.03 17.39
C LYS A 310 -5.50 28.56 17.44
N SER A 311 -5.38 29.21 16.29
CA SER A 311 -6.05 30.48 16.05
C SER A 311 -7.47 30.15 15.58
N ASP A 312 -8.44 30.70 16.30
CA ASP A 312 -9.87 30.62 16.02
C ASP A 312 -10.18 31.84 15.14
N ASP A 313 -10.38 31.64 13.84
CA ASP A 313 -10.99 32.64 12.95
C ASP A 313 -11.76 31.92 11.84
N GLY A 314 -12.92 32.47 11.51
CA GLY A 314 -14.04 31.80 10.84
C GLY A 314 -13.83 31.38 9.39
N ALA A 315 -14.65 30.42 8.98
CA ALA A 315 -15.08 30.14 7.60
C ALA A 315 -14.01 30.02 6.49
N GLU A 316 -12.77 29.61 6.78
CA GLU A 316 -11.79 29.25 5.75
C GLU A 316 -11.71 27.74 5.51
N LYS A 317 -11.53 27.38 4.23
CA LYS A 317 -11.22 26.01 3.76
C LYS A 317 -10.13 25.40 4.65
N PRO A 318 -10.21 24.10 5.01
CA PRO A 318 -9.24 23.47 5.92
C PRO A 318 -7.81 23.68 5.39
N LYS A 319 -7.01 24.46 6.11
CA LYS A 319 -5.63 24.80 5.75
C LYS A 319 -4.82 23.49 5.65
N ILE A 320 -4.32 23.19 4.45
CA ILE A 320 -3.49 22.01 4.18
C ILE A 320 -2.15 22.21 4.90
N THR A 321 -1.84 21.38 5.90
CA THR A 321 -0.62 21.51 6.72
C THR A 321 0.44 20.46 6.36
N PRO A 322 1.75 20.78 6.38
CA PRO A 322 2.81 19.80 6.11
C PRO A 322 2.76 18.57 7.03
N ASN A 323 2.86 17.36 6.46
CA ASN A 323 2.87 16.11 7.24
C ASN A 323 4.28 15.51 7.37
N LYS A 324 4.86 15.55 8.58
CA LYS A 324 6.22 15.03 8.86
C LYS A 324 6.27 13.53 9.21
N THR A 325 5.15 12.83 9.23
CA THR A 325 5.09 11.41 9.64
C THR A 325 5.98 10.52 8.78
N PHE A 326 6.08 10.80 7.48
CA PHE A 326 6.87 9.95 6.57
C PHE A 326 8.37 9.99 6.87
N ILE A 327 8.90 11.06 7.47
CA ILE A 327 10.34 11.23 7.80
C ILE A 327 10.71 10.88 9.25
N ALA A 328 9.75 10.51 10.10
CA ALA A 328 10.01 10.24 11.53
C ALA A 328 11.03 9.08 11.75
N ASP A 329 10.92 8.00 10.96
CA ASP A 329 11.78 6.81 11.09
C ASP A 329 12.83 6.74 9.96
N LEU A 330 13.83 7.61 10.05
CA LEU A 330 14.96 7.63 9.13
C LEU A 330 15.94 6.50 9.47
N VAL A 331 16.18 5.62 8.49
CA VAL A 331 17.16 4.54 8.58
C VAL A 331 18.34 4.92 7.71
N ALA A 332 19.56 4.67 8.18
CA ALA A 332 20.77 4.90 7.38
C ALA A 332 20.66 4.25 5.99
N GLY A 333 21.12 4.97 4.95
CA GLY A 333 21.05 4.53 3.55
C GLY A 333 19.69 4.73 2.88
N ARG A 334 18.74 5.45 3.50
CA ARG A 334 17.45 5.81 2.88
C ARG A 334 17.32 7.33 2.71
N PRO A 335 17.69 7.89 1.55
CA PRO A 335 17.68 9.33 1.35
C PRO A 335 16.28 9.93 1.44
N VAL A 336 16.19 11.15 1.97
CA VAL A 336 15.01 12.02 1.84
C VAL A 336 15.16 12.78 0.53
N LEU A 337 14.20 12.66 -0.39
CA LEU A 337 14.25 13.41 -1.65
C LEU A 337 13.79 14.84 -1.41
N THR A 338 12.68 15.00 -0.68
CA THR A 338 12.11 16.32 -0.41
C THR A 338 11.31 16.33 0.88
N TYR A 339 11.40 17.45 1.59
CA TYR A 339 10.65 17.72 2.81
C TYR A 339 9.17 17.98 2.50
N PRO A 340 8.27 17.80 3.48
CA PRO A 340 6.84 17.98 3.23
C PRO A 340 6.51 19.39 2.74
N MET A 341 5.79 19.46 1.62
CA MET A 341 5.42 20.69 0.90
C MET A 341 6.59 21.63 0.57
N ALA A 342 7.83 21.11 0.49
CA ALA A 342 9.00 21.93 0.17
C ALA A 342 8.98 22.37 -1.30
N TYR A 343 9.19 23.67 -1.51
CA TYR A 343 9.33 24.26 -2.83
C TYR A 343 10.53 23.64 -3.57
N GLY A 344 10.37 23.32 -4.87
CA GLY A 344 11.37 22.56 -5.62
C GLY A 344 11.28 21.04 -5.42
N GLY A 345 10.35 20.56 -4.57
CA GLY A 345 10.09 19.14 -4.38
C GLY A 345 9.45 18.46 -5.60
N LEU A 346 8.86 17.29 -5.35
CA LEU A 346 8.11 16.56 -6.38
C LEU A 346 6.75 17.23 -6.60
N ARG A 347 6.55 17.85 -7.75
CA ARG A 347 5.30 18.56 -8.06
C ARG A 347 4.16 17.59 -8.27
N LEU A 348 3.04 17.78 -7.58
CA LEU A 348 1.88 16.92 -7.74
C LEU A 348 1.23 17.12 -9.12
N ARG A 349 1.10 16.01 -9.85
CA ARG A 349 0.24 15.89 -11.02
C ARG A 349 -0.76 14.76 -10.80
N TYR A 350 -2.05 15.05 -10.92
CA TYR A 350 -3.06 14.01 -10.82
C TYR A 350 -3.12 13.19 -12.11
N GLY A 351 -3.12 11.88 -11.98
CA GLY A 351 -3.40 11.00 -13.11
C GLY A 351 -3.06 9.54 -12.84
N ARG A 352 -3.38 8.70 -13.83
CA ARG A 352 -3.12 7.26 -13.80
C ARG A 352 -2.55 6.85 -15.15
N GLY A 353 -1.28 6.50 -15.16
CA GLY A 353 -0.60 5.89 -16.31
C GLY A 353 -0.83 4.38 -16.34
N ARG A 354 -0.26 3.72 -17.35
CA ARG A 354 -0.37 2.26 -17.54
C ARG A 354 0.21 1.46 -16.37
N THR A 355 1.25 1.99 -15.73
CA THR A 355 2.01 1.36 -14.63
C THR A 355 1.73 1.98 -13.26
N THR A 356 0.79 2.93 -13.18
CA THR A 356 0.45 3.62 -11.92
C THR A 356 -1.00 3.38 -11.47
N GLY A 357 -1.32 3.85 -10.26
CA GLY A 357 -2.54 3.48 -9.52
C GLY A 357 -2.32 2.27 -8.62
N PHE A 358 -3.30 1.94 -7.77
CA PHE A 358 -3.17 0.88 -6.77
C PHE A 358 -1.93 1.09 -5.86
N SER A 359 -1.77 2.29 -5.30
CA SER A 359 -0.57 2.66 -4.52
C SER A 359 0.75 2.64 -5.31
N SER A 360 0.70 2.86 -6.63
CA SER A 360 1.86 3.06 -7.50
C SER A 360 1.89 4.50 -8.00
N ALA A 361 3.03 5.16 -7.87
CA ALA A 361 3.31 6.52 -8.35
C ALA A 361 4.35 6.47 -9.47
N ALA A 362 4.44 7.53 -10.27
CA ALA A 362 5.53 7.68 -11.25
C ALA A 362 6.21 9.03 -11.17
N VAL A 363 7.51 9.05 -11.47
CA VAL A 363 8.29 10.27 -11.72
C VAL A 363 8.88 10.21 -13.12
N HIS A 364 9.46 11.32 -13.58
CA HIS A 364 10.19 11.32 -14.84
C HIS A 364 11.46 10.44 -14.72
N PRO A 365 11.81 9.62 -15.72
CA PRO A 365 13.00 8.76 -15.65
C PRO A 365 14.31 9.53 -15.45
N CYS A 366 14.41 10.78 -15.93
CA CYS A 366 15.60 11.63 -15.69
C CYS A 366 15.82 11.91 -14.20
N THR A 367 14.75 12.03 -13.42
CA THR A 367 14.84 12.23 -11.96
C THR A 367 15.56 11.06 -11.29
N MET A 368 15.42 9.82 -11.81
CA MET A 368 16.12 8.67 -11.23
C MET A 368 17.63 8.73 -11.46
N PHE A 369 18.05 9.03 -12.69
CA PHE A 369 19.48 9.12 -13.04
C PHE A 369 20.18 10.28 -12.32
N LEU A 370 19.50 11.41 -12.18
CA LEU A 370 20.05 12.58 -11.49
C LEU A 370 20.04 12.45 -9.96
N LEU A 371 19.38 11.43 -9.42
CA LEU A 371 19.43 11.05 -8.01
C LEU A 371 20.36 9.84 -7.79
N ASP A 372 21.45 9.76 -8.55
CA ASP A 372 22.49 8.72 -8.46
C ASP A 372 21.96 7.28 -8.44
N ASP A 373 20.86 7.02 -9.17
CA ASP A 373 20.20 5.70 -9.21
C ASP A 373 19.81 5.15 -7.82
N PHE A 374 19.65 6.00 -6.79
CA PHE A 374 19.13 5.60 -5.48
C PHE A 374 17.72 5.02 -5.56
N PHE A 375 16.98 5.39 -6.60
CA PHE A 375 15.63 4.93 -6.88
C PHE A 375 15.63 4.09 -8.15
N ALA A 376 15.00 2.93 -8.07
CA ALA A 376 14.74 2.07 -9.21
C ALA A 376 13.24 1.81 -9.37
N ILE A 377 12.87 1.26 -10.53
CA ILE A 377 11.51 0.79 -10.77
C ILE A 377 11.17 -0.29 -9.73
N GLY A 378 10.08 -0.10 -8.99
CA GLY A 378 9.66 -0.98 -7.90
C GLY A 378 10.21 -0.59 -6.52
N THR A 379 11.08 0.42 -6.41
CA THR A 379 11.47 0.98 -5.11
C THR A 379 10.24 1.53 -4.41
N GLN A 380 10.02 1.12 -3.15
CA GLN A 380 8.98 1.70 -2.32
C GLN A 380 9.42 3.10 -1.87
N MET A 381 8.61 4.12 -2.17
CA MET A 381 8.72 5.47 -1.61
C MET A 381 7.80 5.63 -0.42
N LYS A 382 8.25 6.35 0.61
CA LYS A 382 7.40 6.87 1.67
C LYS A 382 7.02 8.29 1.28
N VAL A 383 5.72 8.52 1.10
CA VAL A 383 5.19 9.81 0.61
C VAL A 383 4.43 10.52 1.72
N GLU A 384 4.37 11.84 1.63
CA GLU A 384 3.62 12.70 2.54
C GLU A 384 2.10 12.48 2.39
N ARG A 385 1.65 12.33 1.14
CA ARG A 385 0.27 12.16 0.68
C ARG A 385 0.28 11.38 -0.66
N PRO A 386 -0.82 10.72 -1.05
CA PRO A 386 -2.05 10.47 -0.30
C PRO A 386 -2.00 9.27 0.65
N GLY A 387 -0.94 8.47 0.62
CA GLY A 387 -0.81 7.26 1.44
C GLY A 387 0.49 7.25 2.24
N LYS A 388 0.70 6.21 3.06
CA LYS A 388 1.96 6.03 3.80
C LYS A 388 3.14 5.66 2.90
N ALA A 389 2.87 5.09 1.73
CA ALA A 389 3.87 4.63 0.79
C ALA A 389 3.26 4.52 -0.61
N ALA A 390 4.11 4.62 -1.62
CA ALA A 390 3.80 4.28 -3.00
C ALA A 390 4.96 3.47 -3.60
N THR A 391 4.67 2.58 -4.53
CA THR A 391 5.71 1.94 -5.35
C THR A 391 6.07 2.89 -6.49
N LEU A 392 7.36 3.12 -6.71
CA LEU A 392 7.82 4.02 -7.76
C LEU A 392 7.89 3.32 -9.12
N ASN A 393 7.36 3.98 -10.14
CA ASN A 393 7.51 3.68 -11.56
C ASN A 393 7.98 4.94 -12.31
N VAL A 394 8.10 4.83 -13.63
CA VAL A 394 8.49 5.94 -14.50
C VAL A 394 7.38 6.33 -15.47
N CYS A 395 7.34 7.61 -15.83
CA CYS A 395 6.50 8.15 -16.89
C CYS A 395 7.26 9.26 -17.60
N ASP A 396 7.58 9.05 -18.87
CA ASP A 396 8.33 9.96 -19.77
C ASP A 396 7.48 11.11 -20.32
N GLU A 397 6.17 11.12 -20.04
CA GLU A 397 5.25 12.22 -20.38
C GLU A 397 5.17 13.29 -19.28
N LEU A 398 5.86 13.08 -18.17
CA LEU A 398 5.89 14.01 -17.03
C LEU A 398 6.92 15.12 -17.22
N GLU A 399 6.79 16.22 -16.48
CA GLU A 399 7.87 17.20 -16.43
C GLU A 399 9.08 16.63 -15.68
N GLY A 400 10.24 16.65 -16.33
CA GLY A 400 11.51 16.27 -15.72
C GLY A 400 12.04 17.29 -14.71
N PRO A 401 13.18 16.98 -14.06
CA PRO A 401 13.80 17.87 -13.09
C PRO A 401 14.40 19.11 -13.75
N VAL A 402 14.56 20.16 -12.94
CA VAL A 402 15.32 21.36 -13.30
C VAL A 402 16.59 21.38 -12.46
N VAL A 403 17.74 21.49 -13.11
CA VAL A 403 19.06 21.40 -12.47
C VAL A 403 19.92 22.61 -12.80
N LYS A 404 20.80 22.95 -11.86
CA LYS A 404 21.92 23.88 -12.03
C LYS A 404 23.20 23.06 -12.15
N LEU A 405 23.98 23.32 -13.19
CA LEU A 405 25.29 22.73 -13.39
C LEU A 405 26.38 23.54 -12.69
N THR A 406 27.57 22.96 -12.51
CA THR A 406 28.72 23.63 -11.87
C THR A 406 29.21 24.87 -12.60
N ASN A 407 28.90 25.01 -13.89
CA ASN A 407 29.17 26.22 -14.68
C ASN A 407 28.07 27.30 -14.56
N GLY A 408 27.09 27.10 -13.67
CA GLY A 408 25.97 28.02 -13.46
C GLY A 408 24.80 27.86 -14.44
N LYS A 409 24.92 27.05 -15.49
CA LYS A 409 23.84 26.79 -16.44
C LYS A 409 22.66 26.09 -15.76
N VAL A 410 21.44 26.59 -16.01
CA VAL A 410 20.20 25.96 -15.55
C VAL A 410 19.48 25.32 -16.72
N LEU A 411 19.09 24.06 -16.55
CA LEU A 411 18.48 23.22 -17.57
C LEU A 411 17.24 22.51 -17.03
N ARG A 412 16.24 22.35 -17.89
CA ARG A 412 15.13 21.40 -17.67
C ARG A 412 15.45 20.11 -18.43
N VAL A 413 15.55 19.00 -17.70
CA VAL A 413 16.10 17.75 -18.22
C VAL A 413 14.97 16.77 -18.52
N ASN A 414 14.66 16.59 -19.81
CA ASN A 414 13.56 15.71 -20.25
C ASN A 414 14.05 14.50 -21.06
N LYS A 415 15.35 14.36 -21.31
CA LYS A 415 15.92 13.22 -22.06
C LYS A 415 16.88 12.41 -21.19
N ILE A 416 16.77 11.09 -21.27
CA ILE A 416 17.56 10.17 -20.44
C ILE A 416 19.05 10.26 -20.78
N GLU A 417 19.38 10.43 -22.06
CA GLU A 417 20.75 10.57 -22.55
C GLU A 417 21.40 11.81 -21.93
N GLU A 418 20.73 12.96 -22.02
CA GLU A 418 21.16 14.23 -21.41
C GLU A 418 21.32 14.09 -19.89
N ALA A 419 20.36 13.46 -19.20
CA ALA A 419 20.43 13.24 -17.76
C ALA A 419 21.68 12.44 -17.34
N LYS A 420 22.05 11.42 -18.12
CA LYS A 420 23.25 10.60 -17.85
C LYS A 420 24.55 11.35 -18.13
N GLU A 421 24.58 12.17 -19.17
CA GLU A 421 25.74 12.97 -19.54
C GLU A 421 26.05 14.03 -18.47
N ILE A 422 25.03 14.76 -18.02
CA ILE A 422 25.21 15.88 -17.10
C ILE A 422 25.21 15.47 -15.62
N ALA A 423 24.87 14.23 -15.27
CA ALA A 423 24.69 13.80 -13.87
C ALA A 423 25.86 14.19 -12.94
N LYS A 424 27.09 14.10 -13.44
CA LYS A 424 28.31 14.44 -12.69
C LYS A 424 28.59 15.94 -12.60
N GLU A 425 27.96 16.74 -13.45
CA GLU A 425 28.11 18.18 -13.55
C GLU A 425 27.01 18.93 -12.80
N VAL A 426 26.02 18.23 -12.24
CA VAL A 426 24.95 18.84 -11.45
C VAL A 426 25.51 19.34 -10.11
N ASP A 427 25.45 20.66 -9.92
CA ASP A 427 25.72 21.34 -8.66
C ASP A 427 24.49 21.26 -7.73
N ARG A 428 23.30 21.54 -8.29
CA ARG A 428 22.05 21.56 -7.52
C ARG A 428 20.86 21.11 -8.35
N ILE A 429 20.02 20.25 -7.78
CA ILE A 429 18.67 20.00 -8.30
C ILE A 429 17.74 21.06 -7.73
N LEU A 430 17.23 21.95 -8.58
CA LEU A 430 16.33 23.04 -8.21
C LEU A 430 14.89 22.52 -8.06
N PHE A 431 14.47 21.66 -8.99
CA PHE A 431 13.16 21.01 -8.99
C PHE A 431 13.31 19.53 -9.29
N LEU A 432 12.67 18.65 -8.51
CA LEU A 432 12.71 17.20 -8.74
C LEU A 432 11.86 16.72 -9.92
N GLY A 433 11.02 17.61 -10.49
CA GLY A 433 10.04 17.30 -11.52
C GLY A 433 8.70 16.85 -10.95
N ASP A 434 7.87 16.24 -11.79
CA ASP A 434 6.52 15.80 -11.40
C ASP A 434 6.54 14.45 -10.66
N ILE A 435 5.55 14.28 -9.78
CA ILE A 435 5.08 12.98 -9.31
C ILE A 435 3.61 12.77 -9.70
N LEU A 436 3.36 11.69 -10.42
CA LEU A 436 2.03 11.25 -10.85
C LEU A 436 1.35 10.44 -9.74
N LEU A 437 0.25 10.96 -9.22
CA LEU A 437 -0.56 10.30 -8.19
C LEU A 437 -2.02 10.22 -8.63
N ASN A 438 -2.64 9.05 -8.50
CA ASN A 438 -4.03 8.85 -8.91
C ASN A 438 -5.02 9.38 -7.85
N TYR A 439 -6.16 9.87 -8.32
CA TYR A 439 -7.29 10.25 -7.48
C TYR A 439 -7.76 9.11 -6.55
N GLY A 440 -7.77 7.87 -7.05
CA GLY A 440 -8.23 6.71 -6.28
C GLY A 440 -7.48 6.53 -4.95
N ASP A 441 -6.18 6.79 -4.92
CA ASP A 441 -5.38 6.66 -3.70
C ASP A 441 -5.71 7.76 -2.67
N PHE A 442 -6.08 8.98 -3.11
CA PHE A 442 -6.61 10.02 -2.21
C PHE A 442 -7.94 9.59 -1.59
N SER A 443 -8.86 9.11 -2.43
CA SER A 443 -10.19 8.65 -2.00
C SER A 443 -10.11 7.48 -1.02
N GLU A 444 -9.30 6.47 -1.34
CA GLU A 444 -9.12 5.27 -0.52
C GLU A 444 -8.52 5.59 0.86
N ASN A 445 -7.50 6.45 0.90
CA ASN A 445 -6.82 6.83 2.14
C ASN A 445 -7.57 7.93 2.91
N GLY A 446 -8.66 8.48 2.36
CA GLY A 446 -9.45 9.54 3.00
C GLY A 446 -8.71 10.87 3.11
N HIS A 447 -7.78 11.14 2.20
CA HIS A 447 -7.09 12.42 2.11
C HIS A 447 -7.91 13.44 1.29
N VAL A 448 -7.91 14.70 1.72
CA VAL A 448 -8.45 15.80 0.91
C VAL A 448 -7.59 16.00 -0.33
N LEU A 449 -8.21 16.34 -1.46
CA LEU A 449 -7.47 16.76 -2.63
C LEU A 449 -6.75 18.08 -2.33
N VAL A 450 -5.50 18.15 -2.80
CA VAL A 450 -4.67 19.35 -2.74
C VAL A 450 -4.56 19.96 -4.14
N PRO A 451 -4.34 21.27 -4.28
CA PRO A 451 -4.22 21.92 -5.59
C PRO A 451 -3.06 21.31 -6.41
N PRO A 452 -3.30 20.78 -7.62
CA PRO A 452 -2.24 20.33 -8.51
C PRO A 452 -1.56 21.52 -9.19
N GLY A 453 -0.35 21.32 -9.71
CA GLY A 453 0.25 22.30 -10.62
C GLY A 453 -0.50 22.33 -11.96
N TYR A 454 -0.61 23.51 -12.58
CA TYR A 454 -1.18 23.63 -13.92
C TYR A 454 -0.36 22.79 -14.92
N CYS A 455 -1.04 21.98 -15.72
CA CYS A 455 -0.44 20.95 -16.57
C CYS A 455 -1.22 20.80 -17.89
N GLU A 456 -0.62 20.08 -18.84
CA GLU A 456 -1.10 19.96 -20.21
C GLU A 456 -2.51 19.35 -20.29
N GLU A 457 -2.84 18.39 -19.42
CA GLU A 457 -4.18 17.80 -19.39
C GLU A 457 -5.24 18.81 -18.97
N TRP A 458 -4.93 19.71 -18.04
CA TRP A 458 -5.87 20.74 -17.62
C TRP A 458 -6.04 21.77 -18.73
N TRP A 459 -4.93 22.27 -19.30
CA TRP A 459 -4.98 23.19 -20.44
C TRP A 459 -5.81 22.63 -21.61
N MET A 460 -5.63 21.35 -21.94
CA MET A 460 -6.38 20.67 -22.98
C MET A 460 -7.89 20.63 -22.69
N ARG A 461 -8.29 20.45 -21.43
CA ARG A 461 -9.72 20.50 -21.03
C ARG A 461 -10.29 21.92 -21.09
N GLU A 462 -9.49 22.96 -20.84
CA GLU A 462 -9.93 24.34 -21.06
C GLU A 462 -10.15 24.60 -22.55
N LEU A 463 -9.24 24.13 -23.41
CA LEU A 463 -9.35 24.22 -24.86
C LEU A 463 -10.59 23.49 -25.40
N GLU A 464 -10.77 22.23 -25.01
CA GLU A 464 -11.91 21.39 -25.40
C GLU A 464 -13.24 22.03 -25.02
N LYS A 465 -13.33 22.55 -23.79
CA LYS A 465 -14.53 23.22 -23.30
C LYS A 465 -14.87 24.45 -24.13
N ILE A 466 -13.91 25.36 -24.35
CA ILE A 466 -14.19 26.61 -25.07
C ILE A 466 -14.60 26.36 -26.52
N ILE A 467 -13.94 25.42 -27.20
CA ILE A 467 -14.31 25.08 -28.58
C ILE A 467 -15.67 24.40 -28.63
N SER A 468 -15.98 23.49 -27.69
CA SER A 468 -17.30 22.86 -27.62
C SER A 468 -18.41 23.87 -27.32
N ASP A 469 -18.16 24.84 -26.44
CA ASP A 469 -19.11 25.91 -26.11
C ASP A 469 -19.36 26.84 -27.32
N LYS A 470 -18.34 27.09 -28.17
CA LYS A 470 -18.45 27.96 -29.36
C LYS A 470 -19.01 27.25 -30.60
N GLU A 471 -18.61 26.01 -30.85
CA GLU A 471 -18.84 25.30 -32.13
C GLU A 471 -19.64 23.98 -31.95
N GLY A 472 -20.12 23.69 -30.75
CA GLY A 472 -20.97 22.53 -30.43
C GLY A 472 -20.22 21.21 -30.23
N SER A 473 -18.98 21.08 -30.70
CA SER A 473 -18.12 19.91 -30.44
C SER A 473 -16.64 20.23 -30.58
N PHE A 474 -15.81 19.51 -29.84
CA PHE A 474 -14.36 19.57 -29.97
C PHE A 474 -13.87 18.61 -31.07
N ASN A 475 -13.36 19.17 -32.17
CA ASN A 475 -12.73 18.42 -33.26
C ASN A 475 -11.73 19.31 -34.02
N PHE A 476 -10.92 18.69 -34.87
CA PHE A 476 -9.88 19.37 -35.65
C PHE A 476 -10.42 20.52 -36.53
N GLU A 477 -11.54 20.32 -37.22
CA GLU A 477 -12.11 21.34 -38.12
C GLU A 477 -12.58 22.57 -37.35
N ASN A 478 -13.25 22.38 -36.22
CA ASN A 478 -13.71 23.46 -35.35
C ASN A 478 -12.55 24.21 -34.69
N LEU A 479 -11.48 23.50 -34.34
CA LEU A 479 -10.27 24.09 -33.80
C LEU A 479 -9.57 24.97 -34.85
N LYS A 480 -9.39 24.42 -36.06
CA LYS A 480 -8.80 25.12 -37.22
C LYS A 480 -9.57 26.38 -37.60
N LYS A 481 -10.91 26.35 -37.56
CA LYS A 481 -11.76 27.51 -37.85
C LYS A 481 -11.47 28.72 -36.94
N ASN A 482 -11.03 28.47 -35.71
CA ASN A 482 -10.84 29.49 -34.68
C ASN A 482 -9.38 29.98 -34.55
N LEU A 483 -8.42 29.28 -35.18
CA LEU A 483 -6.99 29.47 -34.92
C LEU A 483 -6.20 29.56 -36.22
N ASN A 484 -5.22 30.47 -36.25
CA ASN A 484 -4.26 30.56 -37.35
C ASN A 484 -2.95 29.86 -36.99
N VAL A 485 -3.04 28.55 -36.72
CA VAL A 485 -1.92 27.67 -36.36
C VAL A 485 -1.83 26.57 -37.41
N ASP A 486 -0.63 26.08 -37.69
CA ASP A 486 -0.42 25.01 -38.68
C ASP A 486 -1.28 23.77 -38.38
N ASP A 487 -1.88 23.21 -39.43
CA ASP A 487 -2.78 22.06 -39.34
C ASP A 487 -2.12 20.85 -38.66
N ASN A 488 -0.82 20.62 -38.86
CA ASN A 488 -0.13 19.49 -38.23
C ASN A 488 0.05 19.73 -36.74
N ILE A 489 0.38 20.96 -36.34
CA ILE A 489 0.50 21.34 -34.92
C ILE A 489 -0.86 21.20 -34.21
N LEU A 490 -1.95 21.62 -34.86
CA LEU A 490 -3.29 21.46 -34.30
C LEU A 490 -3.69 19.99 -34.13
N LYS A 491 -3.36 19.13 -35.11
CA LYS A 491 -3.55 17.67 -34.98
C LYS A 491 -2.71 17.10 -33.85
N ASP A 492 -1.44 17.48 -33.77
CA ASP A 492 -0.52 17.04 -32.73
C ASP A 492 -0.98 17.44 -31.32
N ILE A 493 -1.55 18.63 -31.16
CA ILE A 493 -2.17 19.07 -29.90
C ILE A 493 -3.35 18.15 -29.54
N ILE A 494 -4.21 17.80 -30.50
CA ILE A 494 -5.38 16.93 -30.25
C ILE A 494 -4.93 15.51 -29.88
N ASP A 495 -4.03 14.94 -30.67
CA ASP A 495 -3.68 13.52 -30.58
C ASP A 495 -2.61 13.26 -29.49
N ASN A 496 -1.72 14.22 -29.24
CA ASN A 496 -0.49 14.03 -28.45
C ASN A 496 -0.13 15.24 -27.56
N CYS A 497 -1.09 15.98 -27.01
CA CYS A 497 -0.86 17.20 -26.17
C CYS A 497 0.23 17.08 -25.07
N LYS A 498 0.50 15.87 -24.56
CA LYS A 498 1.53 15.65 -23.53
C LYS A 498 2.95 15.60 -24.09
N ARG A 499 3.11 15.16 -25.34
CA ARG A 499 4.40 14.94 -26.00
C ARG A 499 4.75 16.09 -26.94
N ASN A 500 3.77 16.54 -27.71
CA ASN A 500 3.94 17.58 -28.73
C ASN A 500 3.42 18.89 -28.18
N LYS A 501 4.35 19.75 -27.76
CA LYS A 501 4.05 21.03 -27.12
C LYS A 501 4.16 22.15 -28.15
N PRO A 502 3.16 23.04 -28.26
CA PRO A 502 3.26 24.17 -29.18
C PRO A 502 4.44 25.07 -28.80
N ASN A 503 5.11 25.66 -29.78
CA ASN A 503 6.06 26.75 -29.53
C ASN A 503 5.32 27.96 -28.92
N PHE A 504 6.07 28.95 -28.44
CA PHE A 504 5.47 30.10 -27.76
C PHE A 504 4.51 30.88 -28.66
N LYS A 505 4.85 31.07 -29.94
CA LYS A 505 4.03 31.82 -30.91
C LYS A 505 2.64 31.18 -31.05
N ASP A 506 2.58 29.88 -31.25
CA ASP A 506 1.32 29.15 -31.43
C ASP A 506 0.53 29.10 -30.12
N ALA A 507 1.21 28.89 -28.98
CA ALA A 507 0.57 28.94 -27.66
C ALA A 507 -0.05 30.31 -27.36
N LEU A 508 0.62 31.40 -27.76
CA LEU A 508 0.15 32.77 -27.61
C LEU A 508 -1.07 33.06 -28.50
N GLU A 509 -1.04 32.60 -29.76
CA GLU A 509 -2.19 32.72 -30.68
C GLU A 509 -3.43 32.03 -30.09
N ILE A 510 -3.26 30.80 -29.60
CA ILE A 510 -4.34 30.03 -28.97
C ILE A 510 -4.88 30.77 -27.73
N SER A 511 -3.99 31.21 -26.84
CA SER A 511 -4.38 31.91 -25.62
C SER A 511 -5.16 33.20 -25.93
N ASN A 512 -4.69 34.02 -26.88
CA ASN A 512 -5.34 35.28 -27.24
C ASN A 512 -6.69 35.08 -27.94
N LYS A 513 -6.78 34.14 -28.89
CA LYS A 513 -8.01 33.92 -29.67
C LYS A 513 -9.12 33.26 -28.86
N LEU A 514 -8.75 32.37 -27.93
CA LEU A 514 -9.70 31.58 -27.16
C LEU A 514 -9.89 32.10 -25.74
N ASN A 515 -9.08 33.07 -25.29
CA ASN A 515 -9.09 33.59 -23.94
C ASN A 515 -8.88 32.48 -22.88
N ILE A 516 -7.97 31.55 -23.18
CA ILE A 516 -7.49 30.54 -22.22
C ILE A 516 -6.13 30.93 -21.67
N SER A 517 -5.74 30.27 -20.58
CA SER A 517 -4.41 30.46 -19.99
C SER A 517 -3.30 30.05 -20.97
N LEU A 518 -2.12 30.64 -20.84
CA LEU A 518 -0.96 30.24 -21.65
C LEU A 518 -0.62 28.76 -21.40
N HIS A 519 -0.15 28.08 -22.44
CA HIS A 519 0.23 26.67 -22.36
C HIS A 519 1.28 26.44 -21.24
N PRO A 520 1.13 25.39 -20.40
CA PRO A 520 2.00 25.14 -19.24
C PRO A 520 3.49 25.07 -19.55
N GLU A 521 3.88 24.63 -20.74
CA GLU A 521 5.28 24.57 -21.18
C GLU A 521 6.00 25.92 -21.09
N HIS A 522 5.25 27.00 -21.36
CA HIS A 522 5.77 28.36 -21.39
C HIS A 522 5.56 29.10 -20.06
N LEU A 523 5.06 28.42 -19.03
CA LEU A 523 4.88 28.99 -17.70
C LEU A 523 6.04 28.63 -16.76
N PHE A 524 6.33 29.54 -15.83
CA PHE A 524 7.37 29.39 -14.81
C PHE A 524 6.79 29.34 -13.39
N PHE A 525 7.61 28.98 -12.41
CA PHE A 525 7.18 28.76 -11.02
C PHE A 525 7.09 30.06 -10.19
N TYR A 526 6.33 31.05 -10.65
CA TYR A 526 6.29 32.41 -10.06
C TYR A 526 5.95 32.48 -8.56
N LYS A 527 5.27 31.49 -7.97
CA LYS A 527 5.06 31.44 -6.51
C LYS A 527 6.35 31.29 -5.68
N GLY A 528 7.49 31.02 -6.33
CA GLY A 528 8.79 30.95 -5.67
C GLY A 528 9.41 32.31 -5.35
N VAL A 529 8.89 33.39 -5.90
CA VAL A 529 9.43 34.75 -5.75
C VAL A 529 8.40 35.66 -5.07
N SER A 530 8.89 36.63 -4.30
CA SER A 530 8.05 37.69 -3.75
C SER A 530 7.86 38.85 -4.73
N LYS A 531 7.00 39.80 -4.36
CA LYS A 531 6.84 41.05 -5.11
C LYS A 531 8.14 41.86 -5.13
N GLU A 532 8.87 41.88 -4.02
CA GLU A 532 10.15 42.56 -3.88
C GLU A 532 11.24 41.90 -4.74
N ASP A 533 11.30 40.57 -4.73
CA ASP A 533 12.20 39.81 -5.61
C ASP A 533 11.97 40.20 -7.08
N LEU A 534 10.71 40.34 -7.51
CA LEU A 534 10.34 40.76 -8.87
C LEU A 534 10.75 42.19 -9.18
N LEU A 535 10.55 43.14 -8.26
CA LEU A 535 10.96 44.53 -8.45
C LEU A 535 12.48 44.67 -8.61
N VAL A 536 13.24 43.95 -7.77
CA VAL A 536 14.71 43.92 -7.88
C VAL A 536 15.12 43.33 -9.22
N PHE A 537 14.50 42.23 -9.66
CA PHE A 537 14.79 41.64 -10.96
C PHE A 537 14.52 42.60 -12.13
N LEU A 538 13.44 43.37 -12.07
CA LEU A 538 13.09 44.35 -13.11
C LEU A 538 14.12 45.49 -13.22
N ASP A 539 14.72 45.95 -12.12
CA ASP A 539 15.82 46.95 -12.15
C ASP A 539 17.05 46.41 -12.89
N PHE A 540 17.39 45.13 -12.74
CA PHE A 540 18.45 44.50 -13.52
C PHE A 540 18.05 44.31 -14.98
N LEU A 541 16.79 43.98 -15.26
CA LEU A 541 16.27 43.82 -16.60
C LEU A 541 16.28 45.14 -17.38
N GLU A 542 16.10 46.28 -16.71
CA GLU A 542 16.20 47.61 -17.32
C GLU A 542 17.60 47.88 -17.91
N ARG A 543 18.63 47.30 -17.29
CA ARG A 543 20.03 47.44 -17.71
C ARG A 543 20.50 46.29 -18.60
N SER A 544 19.57 45.47 -19.09
CA SER A 544 19.85 44.30 -19.93
C SER A 544 19.90 44.63 -21.41
N GLU A 545 20.62 43.81 -22.19
CA GLU A 545 20.58 43.83 -23.64
C GLU A 545 19.54 42.83 -24.14
N ILE A 546 18.55 43.31 -24.90
CA ILE A 546 17.41 42.52 -25.38
C ILE A 546 17.43 42.49 -26.91
N GLU A 547 17.71 41.33 -27.47
CA GLU A 547 17.70 41.09 -28.92
C GLU A 547 16.28 40.73 -29.38
N LYS A 548 15.72 41.53 -30.29
CA LYS A 548 14.33 41.40 -30.79
C LYS A 548 14.30 41.01 -32.27
N GLN A 549 13.46 40.04 -32.60
CA GLN A 549 13.17 39.64 -33.99
C GLN A 549 11.66 39.46 -34.20
N ASN A 550 11.06 40.22 -35.12
CA ASN A 550 9.65 40.09 -35.50
C ASN A 550 8.65 40.05 -34.32
N ASN A 551 8.84 40.94 -33.32
CA ASN A 551 8.09 41.04 -32.04
C ASN A 551 8.35 39.92 -31.02
N PHE A 552 9.22 38.96 -31.32
CA PHE A 552 9.68 37.95 -30.39
C PHE A 552 11.06 38.31 -29.85
N ILE A 553 11.41 37.76 -28.68
CA ILE A 553 12.69 37.99 -28.02
C ILE A 553 13.57 36.78 -28.27
N GLU A 554 14.64 36.97 -29.04
CA GLU A 554 15.59 35.91 -29.32
C GLU A 554 16.49 35.65 -28.10
N LYS A 555 16.87 36.74 -27.42
CA LYS A 555 17.83 36.67 -26.32
C LYS A 555 17.69 37.85 -25.35
N ILE A 556 17.87 37.58 -24.06
CA ILE A 556 18.02 38.57 -23.00
C ILE A 556 19.35 38.32 -22.31
N VAL A 557 20.21 39.33 -22.28
CA VAL A 557 21.54 39.29 -21.66
C VAL A 557 21.57 40.29 -20.50
N MET A 558 21.76 39.81 -19.28
CA MET A 558 21.79 40.63 -18.07
C MET A 558 23.02 40.28 -17.22
N PRO A 559 23.48 41.19 -16.34
CA PRO A 559 24.56 40.88 -15.40
C PRO A 559 24.22 39.64 -14.55
N ALA A 560 25.17 38.71 -14.43
CA ALA A 560 25.03 37.50 -13.60
C ALA A 560 25.21 37.83 -12.11
N SER A 561 24.36 38.68 -11.57
CA SER A 561 24.31 38.98 -10.14
C SER A 561 23.61 37.86 -9.36
N ASN A 562 23.83 37.82 -8.04
CA ASN A 562 23.21 36.83 -7.18
C ASN A 562 21.67 36.98 -7.15
N GLU A 563 21.18 38.22 -7.21
CA GLU A 563 19.76 38.55 -7.25
C GLU A 563 19.10 38.00 -8.53
N VAL A 564 19.74 38.20 -9.68
CA VAL A 564 19.30 37.67 -10.97
C VAL A 564 19.30 36.14 -10.96
N SER A 565 20.43 35.52 -10.62
CA SER A 565 20.53 34.06 -10.59
C SER A 565 19.53 33.45 -9.63
N THR A 566 19.37 34.01 -8.44
CA THR A 566 18.39 33.53 -7.45
C THR A 566 16.96 33.65 -7.97
N PHE A 567 16.61 34.76 -8.64
CA PHE A 567 15.28 34.93 -9.22
C PHE A 567 15.00 33.90 -10.32
N LEU A 568 15.93 33.75 -11.28
CA LEU A 568 15.81 32.81 -12.40
C LEU A 568 15.76 31.36 -11.91
N GLU A 569 16.62 30.98 -10.96
CA GLU A 569 16.63 29.67 -10.33
C GLU A 569 15.32 29.38 -9.57
N LYS A 570 14.79 30.36 -8.82
CA LYS A 570 13.52 30.23 -8.10
C LYS A 570 12.36 29.97 -9.05
N ILE A 571 12.25 30.70 -10.17
CA ILE A 571 11.15 30.47 -11.12
C ILE A 571 11.39 29.26 -12.05
N GLY A 572 12.60 28.67 -12.01
CA GLY A 572 12.95 27.47 -12.77
C GLY A 572 13.10 27.71 -14.27
N ILE A 573 13.53 28.91 -14.68
CA ILE A 573 13.75 29.24 -16.10
C ILE A 573 15.13 28.76 -16.57
N PRO A 574 15.21 27.99 -17.67
CA PRO A 574 16.50 27.63 -18.27
C PRO A 574 17.28 28.86 -18.72
N HIS A 575 18.57 28.91 -18.36
CA HIS A 575 19.47 30.01 -18.72
C HIS A 575 20.92 29.55 -18.69
N THR A 576 21.78 30.28 -19.40
CA THR A 576 23.24 30.05 -19.39
C THR A 576 23.95 31.19 -18.67
N VAL A 577 25.11 30.89 -18.08
CA VAL A 577 26.00 31.89 -17.51
C VAL A 577 27.24 31.98 -18.40
N ALA A 578 27.36 33.07 -19.15
CA ALA A 578 28.46 33.31 -20.07
C ALA A 578 29.59 34.08 -19.36
N SER A 579 30.82 33.58 -19.47
CA SER A 579 32.04 34.18 -18.90
C SER A 579 31.99 34.45 -17.39
N ASN A 580 31.06 33.85 -16.65
CA ASN A 580 30.73 34.16 -15.25
C ASN A 580 30.28 35.62 -15.00
N GLU A 581 29.96 36.36 -16.05
CA GLU A 581 29.60 37.78 -15.96
C GLU A 581 28.16 38.06 -16.40
N PHE A 582 27.61 37.24 -17.30
CA PHE A 582 26.30 37.48 -17.90
C PHE A 582 25.38 36.27 -17.80
N ALA A 583 24.16 36.48 -17.33
CA ALA A 583 23.07 35.53 -17.43
C ALA A 583 22.34 35.75 -18.77
N VAL A 584 22.15 34.66 -19.51
CA VAL A 584 21.59 34.67 -20.85
C VAL A 584 20.39 33.75 -20.91
N ILE A 585 19.24 34.30 -21.29
CA ILE A 585 17.99 33.59 -21.53
C ILE A 585 17.71 33.67 -23.03
N ASP A 586 17.38 32.55 -23.67
CA ASP A 586 17.18 32.48 -25.12
C ASP A 586 15.83 31.88 -25.54
N GLY A 587 15.48 32.12 -26.81
CA GLY A 587 14.34 31.52 -27.51
C GLY A 587 12.98 31.74 -26.85
N ASP A 588 12.16 30.68 -26.82
CA ASP A 588 10.81 30.71 -26.26
C ASP A 588 10.80 31.10 -24.77
N TYR A 589 11.85 30.79 -24.01
CA TYR A 589 11.95 31.17 -22.61
C TYR A 589 12.10 32.68 -22.42
N ALA A 590 12.97 33.31 -23.22
CA ALA A 590 13.19 34.75 -23.21
C ALA A 590 11.90 35.49 -23.60
N THR A 591 11.27 35.04 -24.68
CA THR A 591 10.00 35.59 -25.14
C THR A 591 8.90 35.42 -24.10
N SER A 592 8.74 34.23 -23.52
CA SER A 592 7.69 33.98 -22.54
C SER A 592 7.85 34.82 -21.28
N LEU A 593 9.08 34.96 -20.77
CA LEU A 593 9.37 35.83 -19.63
C LEU A 593 9.00 37.28 -19.96
N TYR A 594 9.44 37.79 -21.10
CA TYR A 594 9.17 39.17 -21.53
C TYR A 594 7.67 39.47 -21.64
N TYR A 595 6.90 38.56 -22.25
CA TYR A 595 5.45 38.72 -22.38
C TYR A 595 4.72 38.59 -21.04
N THR A 596 5.13 37.64 -20.20
CA THR A 596 4.51 37.42 -18.88
C THR A 596 4.70 38.62 -17.96
N LEU A 597 5.83 39.31 -18.07
CA LEU A 597 6.11 40.54 -17.34
C LEU A 597 5.40 41.79 -17.91
N GLY A 598 4.61 41.64 -18.99
CA GLY A 598 3.84 42.75 -19.59
C GLY A 598 4.67 43.70 -20.46
N LEU A 599 5.92 43.34 -20.79
CA LEU A 599 6.87 44.20 -21.50
C LEU A 599 6.62 44.28 -23.01
N SER A 600 5.69 43.48 -23.54
CA SER A 600 5.25 43.57 -24.94
C SER A 600 4.45 44.83 -25.25
N LYS A 601 3.88 45.49 -24.23
CA LYS A 601 3.05 46.70 -24.38
C LYS A 601 3.47 47.87 -23.50
N ASN A 602 4.36 47.66 -22.54
CA ASN A 602 4.75 48.65 -21.53
C ASN A 602 6.27 48.75 -21.44
N SER A 603 6.79 49.91 -21.05
CA SER A 603 8.21 50.02 -20.67
C SER A 603 8.46 49.35 -19.32
N ILE A 604 9.73 49.11 -18.98
CA ILE A 604 10.10 48.53 -17.69
C ILE A 604 9.73 49.50 -16.55
N GLU A 605 9.97 50.80 -16.72
CA GLU A 605 9.54 51.85 -15.79
C GLU A 605 8.01 51.84 -15.53
N ASP A 606 7.21 51.67 -16.59
CA ASP A 606 5.75 51.54 -16.47
C ASP A 606 5.33 50.30 -15.67
N VAL A 607 6.03 49.17 -15.86
CA VAL A 607 5.75 47.93 -15.13
C VAL A 607 6.15 48.08 -13.66
N ILE A 608 7.31 48.64 -13.36
CA ILE A 608 7.78 48.89 -12.00
C ILE A 608 6.81 49.82 -11.26
N SER A 609 6.39 50.91 -11.88
CA SER A 609 5.43 51.84 -11.29
C SER A 609 4.06 51.19 -11.03
N LYS A 610 3.55 50.39 -11.98
CA LYS A 610 2.33 49.59 -11.80
C LYS A 610 2.44 48.64 -10.62
N ILE A 611 3.50 47.84 -10.53
CA ILE A 611 3.70 46.89 -9.42
C ILE A 611 3.80 47.64 -8.08
N THR A 612 4.54 48.74 -8.04
CA THR A 612 4.74 49.54 -6.82
C THR A 612 3.41 50.13 -6.33
N SER A 613 2.53 50.55 -7.24
CA SER A 613 1.19 51.07 -6.91
C SER A 613 0.19 50.01 -6.42
N MET A 614 0.45 48.72 -6.66
CA MET A 614 -0.39 47.64 -6.16
C MET A 614 -0.16 47.43 -4.66
N GLY A 615 -1.22 47.14 -3.89
CA GLY A 615 -1.09 46.74 -2.48
C GLY A 615 -0.42 45.38 -2.29
N GLU A 616 -0.39 44.88 -1.05
CA GLU A 616 -0.01 43.49 -0.76
C GLU A 616 -1.00 42.54 -1.45
N THR A 617 -0.54 41.88 -2.50
CA THR A 617 -1.32 40.96 -3.34
C THR A 617 -0.46 39.75 -3.67
N ASP A 618 -1.09 38.60 -3.93
CA ASP A 618 -0.39 37.38 -4.32
C ASP A 618 0.40 37.62 -5.62
N ILE A 619 1.61 37.07 -5.72
CA ILE A 619 2.49 37.29 -6.87
C ILE A 619 1.85 36.89 -8.20
N LEU A 620 0.99 35.86 -8.22
CA LEU A 620 0.27 35.49 -9.45
C LEU A 620 -0.77 36.53 -9.83
N GLU A 621 -1.40 37.22 -8.88
CA GLU A 621 -2.32 38.32 -9.18
C GLU A 621 -1.57 39.51 -9.79
N VAL A 622 -0.38 39.81 -9.27
CA VAL A 622 0.50 40.83 -9.84
C VAL A 622 0.86 40.47 -11.27
N ILE A 623 1.35 39.25 -11.51
CA ILE A 623 1.71 38.77 -12.86
C ILE A 623 0.50 38.82 -13.81
N ASN A 624 -0.67 38.34 -13.39
CA ASN A 624 -1.89 38.35 -14.22
C ASN A 624 -2.38 39.75 -14.60
N LYS A 625 -2.11 40.77 -13.80
CA LYS A 625 -2.43 42.17 -14.13
C LYS A 625 -1.47 42.77 -15.15
N LEU A 626 -0.27 42.20 -15.28
CA LEU A 626 0.76 42.65 -16.21
C LEU A 626 0.70 41.90 -17.54
N SER A 627 0.48 40.58 -17.48
CA SER A 627 0.52 39.70 -18.63
C SER A 627 -0.65 39.95 -19.58
N PRO A 628 -0.44 39.82 -20.91
CA PRO A 628 -1.53 39.96 -21.89
C PRO A 628 -2.49 38.77 -21.92
N PHE A 629 -2.18 37.71 -21.17
CA PHE A 629 -2.94 36.46 -21.06
C PHE A 629 -3.03 36.01 -19.60
N ASN A 630 -3.90 35.05 -19.31
CA ASN A 630 -4.03 34.47 -17.98
C ASN A 630 -2.85 33.51 -17.67
N VAL A 631 -2.21 33.72 -16.52
CA VAL A 631 -1.11 32.92 -15.97
C VAL A 631 -1.64 32.10 -14.79
N ARG A 632 -1.66 30.78 -14.97
CA ARG A 632 -2.09 29.83 -13.94
C ARG A 632 -0.95 29.44 -13.01
N ASP A 633 -1.30 28.98 -11.81
CA ASP A 633 -0.34 28.44 -10.86
C ASP A 633 0.29 27.12 -11.36
N LYS A 634 1.52 27.21 -11.87
CA LYS A 634 2.28 26.02 -12.28
C LYS A 634 2.80 25.21 -11.08
N CYS A 635 2.95 25.80 -9.90
CA CYS A 635 3.55 25.13 -8.73
C CYS A 635 2.57 24.14 -8.10
N GLY A 636 1.34 24.57 -7.81
CA GLY A 636 0.38 23.77 -7.07
C GLY A 636 0.93 23.29 -5.72
N THR A 637 0.94 21.98 -5.49
CA THR A 637 1.44 21.35 -4.27
C THR A 637 2.65 20.46 -4.57
N PHE A 638 3.73 20.62 -3.80
CA PHE A 638 4.86 19.69 -3.80
C PHE A 638 4.66 18.59 -2.75
N ILE A 639 4.97 17.35 -3.11
CA ILE A 639 4.77 16.18 -2.25
C ILE A 639 6.10 15.77 -1.62
N GLY A 640 6.13 15.75 -0.29
CA GLY A 640 7.23 15.20 0.48
C GLY A 640 7.46 13.71 0.17
N ALA A 641 8.71 13.29 0.00
CA ALA A 641 9.04 11.89 -0.24
C ALA A 641 10.42 11.49 0.28
N ARG A 642 10.54 10.22 0.67
CA ARG A 642 11.83 9.57 0.95
C ARG A 642 11.87 8.13 0.43
N MET A 643 13.08 7.58 0.35
CA MET A 643 13.26 6.16 0.07
C MET A 643 12.73 5.29 1.21
N GLY A 644 11.90 4.32 0.84
CA GLY A 644 11.44 3.23 1.67
C GLY A 644 12.32 1.99 1.45
N ARG A 645 11.71 0.91 0.98
CA ARG A 645 12.40 -0.37 0.72
C ARG A 645 12.80 -0.44 -0.76
N PRO A 646 14.05 -0.85 -1.08
CA PRO A 646 14.40 -1.19 -2.45
C PRO A 646 13.52 -2.32 -3.00
N GLU A 647 13.47 -2.40 -4.32
CA GLU A 647 12.91 -3.51 -5.09
C GLU A 647 13.62 -4.84 -4.76
N LYS A 648 12.92 -5.96 -4.99
CA LYS A 648 13.47 -7.30 -4.73
C LYS A 648 12.89 -8.33 -5.69
N VAL A 649 13.77 -8.95 -6.47
CA VAL A 649 13.47 -10.12 -7.32
C VAL A 649 14.31 -11.35 -6.87
N LYS A 650 14.70 -11.39 -5.59
CA LYS A 650 15.54 -12.47 -5.05
C LYS A 650 14.71 -13.73 -4.80
N MET A 651 15.29 -14.89 -5.12
CA MET A 651 14.74 -16.21 -4.81
C MET A 651 14.40 -16.32 -3.31
N ARG A 652 13.26 -16.95 -2.98
CA ARG A 652 12.88 -17.18 -1.58
C ARG A 652 13.70 -18.36 -1.03
N THR A 653 14.63 -18.07 -0.13
CA THR A 653 15.44 -19.09 0.54
C THR A 653 15.12 -19.16 2.03
N MET A 654 15.12 -20.37 2.60
CA MET A 654 15.06 -20.57 4.05
C MET A 654 16.47 -20.43 4.64
N LYS A 655 16.56 -19.98 5.90
CA LYS A 655 17.84 -19.92 6.61
C LYS A 655 18.47 -21.32 6.67
N GLY A 656 19.73 -21.43 6.23
CA GLY A 656 20.42 -22.71 6.07
C GLY A 656 20.32 -23.31 4.67
N ASN A 657 19.60 -22.66 3.74
CA ASN A 657 19.41 -23.07 2.34
C ASN A 657 19.12 -24.58 2.18
N PRO A 658 18.12 -25.13 2.90
CA PRO A 658 17.80 -26.55 2.81
C PRO A 658 17.32 -26.90 1.40
N HIS A 659 17.86 -27.96 0.83
CA HIS A 659 17.40 -28.53 -0.45
C HIS A 659 16.24 -29.52 -0.26
N SER A 660 16.04 -30.04 0.96
CA SER A 660 15.01 -31.04 1.28
C SER A 660 14.54 -30.91 2.73
N LEU A 661 13.28 -31.24 3.00
CA LEU A 661 12.68 -31.28 4.34
C LEU A 661 12.83 -32.68 4.96
N PHE A 662 14.05 -33.06 5.30
CA PHE A 662 14.35 -34.31 6.00
C PHE A 662 15.17 -34.04 7.27
N ALA A 663 14.68 -34.51 8.42
CA ALA A 663 15.33 -34.24 9.69
C ALA A 663 16.57 -35.14 9.87
N LEU A 664 17.75 -34.55 10.05
CA LEU A 664 19.02 -35.26 10.25
C LEU A 664 19.55 -35.26 11.68
N GLY A 665 18.95 -34.45 12.56
CA GLY A 665 19.45 -34.31 13.92
C GLY A 665 20.83 -33.64 14.01
N PRO A 666 21.59 -33.90 15.08
CA PRO A 666 22.99 -33.48 15.22
C PRO A 666 23.91 -34.03 14.12
N GLU A 667 23.60 -35.22 13.58
CA GLU A 667 24.46 -35.95 12.64
C GLU A 667 24.63 -35.25 11.28
N GLY A 668 23.68 -34.39 10.89
CA GLY A 668 23.86 -33.51 9.71
C GLY A 668 24.91 -32.40 9.89
N GLY A 669 25.55 -32.30 11.07
CA GLY A 669 26.54 -31.27 11.38
C GLY A 669 25.96 -29.86 11.44
N ARG A 670 26.84 -28.86 11.26
CA ARG A 670 26.48 -27.43 11.24
C ARG A 670 25.56 -27.07 10.06
N MET A 671 25.80 -27.69 8.90
CA MET A 671 25.08 -27.40 7.65
C MET A 671 23.81 -28.23 7.47
N LYS A 672 23.53 -29.20 8.35
CA LYS A 672 22.44 -30.18 8.19
C LYS A 672 22.51 -30.88 6.82
N SER A 673 23.69 -31.37 6.46
CA SER A 673 23.95 -32.02 5.17
C SER A 673 23.78 -33.54 5.23
N PHE A 674 23.32 -34.14 4.13
CA PHE A 674 23.25 -35.60 4.00
C PHE A 674 24.64 -36.25 4.03
N GLN A 675 25.66 -35.59 3.48
CA GLN A 675 27.04 -36.08 3.47
C GLN A 675 27.56 -36.34 4.89
N SER A 676 27.37 -35.38 5.80
CA SER A 676 27.78 -35.55 7.21
C SER A 676 27.05 -36.70 7.90
N ALA A 677 25.75 -36.88 7.62
CA ALA A 677 24.98 -37.98 8.19
C ALA A 677 25.36 -39.35 7.59
N LEU A 678 25.81 -39.40 6.33
CA LEU A 678 26.31 -40.60 5.68
C LEU A 678 27.65 -41.06 6.27
N GLU A 679 28.56 -40.14 6.58
CA GLU A 679 29.84 -40.46 7.25
C GLU A 679 29.61 -41.13 8.62
N LEU A 680 28.62 -40.65 9.37
CA LEU A 680 28.25 -41.20 10.68
C LEU A 680 27.32 -42.43 10.59
N ASN A 681 26.90 -42.80 9.38
CA ASN A 681 25.98 -43.91 9.08
C ASN A 681 24.64 -43.90 9.84
N LYS A 682 24.23 -42.75 10.38
CA LYS A 682 23.01 -42.65 11.21
C LYS A 682 22.43 -41.24 11.21
N ALA A 683 21.15 -41.14 11.52
CA ALA A 683 20.48 -39.87 11.81
C ALA A 683 19.51 -40.02 12.98
N THR A 684 19.53 -39.07 13.92
CA THR A 684 18.67 -39.11 15.11
C THR A 684 17.75 -37.91 15.17
N ALA A 685 16.46 -38.12 14.88
CA ALA A 685 15.46 -37.06 14.93
C ALA A 685 14.09 -37.58 15.37
N GLN A 686 13.11 -36.68 15.40
CA GLN A 686 11.70 -37.04 15.52
C GLN A 686 11.18 -37.42 14.13
N TYR A 687 10.84 -38.69 13.95
CA TYR A 687 10.33 -39.20 12.68
C TYR A 687 8.88 -39.67 12.84
N ALA A 688 8.11 -39.54 11.78
CA ALA A 688 6.81 -40.16 11.64
C ALA A 688 6.91 -41.69 11.74
N LEU A 689 5.81 -42.32 12.14
CA LEU A 689 5.75 -43.73 12.45
C LEU A 689 4.90 -44.46 11.43
N TYR A 690 5.53 -45.38 10.70
CA TYR A 690 4.86 -46.23 9.72
C TYR A 690 5.23 -47.69 9.92
N TYR A 691 4.36 -48.60 9.50
CA TYR A 691 4.59 -50.05 9.54
C TYR A 691 4.26 -50.68 8.18
N CYS A 692 5.18 -51.52 7.68
CA CYS A 692 4.97 -52.29 6.46
C CYS A 692 4.47 -53.70 6.80
N ASP A 693 3.25 -54.04 6.38
CA ASP A 693 2.66 -55.36 6.64
C ASP A 693 3.32 -56.49 5.84
N ASP A 694 4.00 -56.19 4.73
CA ASP A 694 4.66 -57.20 3.89
C ASP A 694 6.08 -57.52 4.35
N CYS A 695 6.87 -56.49 4.66
CA CYS A 695 8.23 -56.65 5.18
C CYS A 695 8.27 -56.84 6.70
N LYS A 696 7.13 -56.70 7.38
CA LYS A 696 6.97 -56.82 8.84
C LYS A 696 7.93 -55.92 9.64
N GLN A 697 8.17 -54.70 9.16
CA GLN A 697 9.13 -53.76 9.76
C GLN A 697 8.54 -52.36 9.92
N GLU A 698 9.02 -51.65 10.94
CA GLU A 698 8.79 -50.21 11.10
C GLU A 698 9.59 -49.42 10.05
N THR A 699 9.01 -48.35 9.53
CA THR A 699 9.70 -47.39 8.67
C THR A 699 9.28 -45.95 9.03
N ILE A 700 9.88 -44.98 8.35
CA ILE A 700 9.58 -43.54 8.49
C ILE A 700 8.92 -42.96 7.23
N LEU A 701 8.63 -43.81 6.24
CA LEU A 701 8.08 -43.43 4.94
C LEU A 701 6.70 -44.04 4.74
N SER A 702 5.81 -43.30 4.08
CA SER A 702 4.45 -43.75 3.71
C SER A 702 4.46 -44.93 2.72
N VAL A 703 5.56 -45.11 1.98
CA VAL A 703 5.81 -46.27 1.12
C VAL A 703 7.09 -46.96 1.56
N CYS A 704 7.01 -48.27 1.74
CA CYS A 704 8.13 -49.09 2.20
C CYS A 704 9.31 -48.97 1.22
N GLU A 705 10.49 -48.65 1.73
CA GLU A 705 11.70 -48.52 0.94
C GLU A 705 12.16 -49.85 0.33
N ASP A 706 11.74 -50.99 0.91
CA ASP A 706 12.19 -52.33 0.53
C ASP A 706 11.29 -53.00 -0.51
N CYS A 707 9.98 -53.05 -0.27
CA CYS A 707 9.03 -53.72 -1.18
C CYS A 707 8.20 -52.77 -2.05
N GLY A 708 8.26 -51.45 -1.79
CA GLY A 708 7.49 -50.45 -2.54
C GLY A 708 5.98 -50.43 -2.25
N LYS A 709 5.49 -51.21 -1.27
CA LYS A 709 4.07 -51.23 -0.88
C LYS A 709 3.74 -50.13 0.14
N LYS A 710 2.47 -49.69 0.14
CA LYS A 710 1.95 -48.67 1.06
C LYS A 710 2.04 -49.17 2.50
N THR A 711 2.42 -48.28 3.41
CA THR A 711 2.57 -48.57 4.83
C THR A 711 1.39 -48.02 5.62
N LYS A 712 1.20 -48.49 6.84
CA LYS A 712 0.18 -47.99 7.76
C LYS A 712 0.79 -47.00 8.73
N GLU A 713 0.19 -45.82 8.86
CA GLU A 713 0.55 -44.85 9.89
C GLU A 713 0.30 -45.46 11.27
N LYS A 714 1.19 -45.17 12.23
CA LYS A 714 1.12 -45.64 13.61
C LYS A 714 1.27 -44.46 14.57
N TYR A 715 0.83 -44.67 15.80
CA TYR A 715 0.91 -43.71 16.89
C TYR A 715 1.84 -44.21 17.99
N HIS A 716 2.32 -43.31 18.84
CA HIS A 716 3.18 -43.64 19.96
C HIS A 716 2.64 -43.08 21.27
N CYS A 717 2.48 -43.98 22.24
CA CYS A 717 2.24 -43.67 23.64
C CYS A 717 3.48 -44.04 24.45
N ARG A 718 3.87 -43.19 25.40
CA ARG A 718 5.01 -43.46 26.30
C ARG A 718 4.84 -44.74 27.12
N LEU A 719 3.60 -45.15 27.40
CA LEU A 719 3.27 -46.32 28.21
C LEU A 719 2.88 -47.53 27.34
N CYS A 720 2.08 -47.33 26.29
CA CYS A 720 1.59 -48.43 25.45
C CYS A 720 2.51 -48.79 24.26
N GLY A 721 3.54 -47.98 23.97
CA GLY A 721 4.39 -48.18 22.80
C GLY A 721 3.70 -47.79 21.48
N LEU A 722 3.86 -48.62 20.46
CA LEU A 722 3.33 -48.38 19.10
C LEU A 722 1.85 -48.80 19.03
N LEU A 723 1.00 -47.91 18.53
CA LEU A 723 -0.45 -48.07 18.51
C LEU A 723 -1.02 -47.85 17.10
N ASP A 724 -2.14 -48.49 16.81
CA ASP A 724 -2.97 -48.19 15.64
C ASP A 724 -3.86 -46.96 15.86
N ASP A 725 -4.28 -46.75 17.11
CA ASP A 725 -5.26 -45.71 17.42
C ASP A 725 -4.65 -44.39 17.91
N LYS A 726 -5.30 -43.31 17.47
CA LYS A 726 -4.98 -41.92 17.85
C LYS A 726 -5.23 -41.64 19.33
N LYS A 727 -6.02 -42.46 20.03
CA LYS A 727 -6.34 -42.31 21.46
C LYS A 727 -5.97 -43.56 22.24
N CYS A 728 -5.56 -43.41 23.49
CA CYS A 728 -5.42 -44.52 24.43
C CYS A 728 -5.85 -44.07 25.83
N GLN A 729 -5.93 -45.00 26.78
CA GLN A 729 -6.32 -44.69 28.17
C GLN A 729 -5.39 -43.67 28.86
N HIS A 730 -4.17 -43.48 28.35
CA HIS A 730 -3.16 -42.60 28.94
C HIS A 730 -3.09 -41.20 28.31
N ASN A 731 -3.55 -41.04 27.06
CA ASN A 731 -3.49 -39.77 26.35
C ASN A 731 -4.79 -39.52 25.59
N LYS A 732 -5.31 -38.30 25.72
CA LYS A 732 -6.42 -37.81 24.88
C LYS A 732 -6.06 -37.81 23.39
N GLU A 733 -4.77 -37.70 23.06
CA GLU A 733 -4.24 -37.80 21.70
C GLU A 733 -2.79 -38.31 21.71
N ASN A 734 -2.52 -39.46 21.08
CA ASN A 734 -1.20 -40.06 20.94
C ASN A 734 -0.38 -39.37 19.85
N ARG A 735 0.96 -39.44 19.94
CA ARG A 735 1.85 -38.75 19.01
C ARG A 735 2.06 -39.56 17.73
N ARG A 736 2.05 -38.90 16.57
CA ARG A 736 2.38 -39.51 15.25
C ARG A 736 3.89 -39.69 15.02
N PHE A 737 4.72 -39.20 15.92
CA PHE A 737 6.17 -39.24 15.81
C PHE A 737 6.82 -39.71 17.10
N LYS A 738 8.00 -40.32 16.98
CA LYS A 738 8.89 -40.60 18.11
C LYS A 738 10.32 -40.18 17.77
N LYS A 739 11.09 -39.79 18.79
CA LYS A 739 12.53 -39.60 18.62
C LYS A 739 13.16 -40.98 18.44
N LYS A 740 13.79 -41.24 17.29
CA LYS A 740 14.50 -42.50 17.04
C LYS A 740 15.74 -42.28 16.17
N GLN A 741 16.69 -43.20 16.27
CA GLN A 741 17.84 -43.28 15.38
C GLN A 741 17.49 -44.17 14.18
N ILE A 742 17.87 -43.77 12.97
CA ILE A 742 17.70 -44.54 11.75
C ILE A 742 19.05 -44.87 11.10
N ASP A 743 19.12 -46.00 10.37
CA ASP A 743 20.19 -46.29 9.42
C ASP A 743 19.98 -45.41 8.18
N PHE A 744 20.60 -44.23 8.20
CA PHE A 744 20.43 -43.24 7.14
C PHE A 744 20.96 -43.73 5.77
N PRO A 745 22.14 -44.39 5.66
CA PRO A 745 22.59 -44.99 4.41
C PRO A 745 21.59 -45.94 3.76
N LYS A 746 20.87 -46.78 4.54
CA LYS A 746 19.81 -47.65 4.01
C LYS A 746 18.76 -46.83 3.26
N TYR A 747 18.21 -45.81 3.89
CA TYR A 747 17.17 -44.96 3.28
C TYR A 747 17.71 -44.19 2.08
N PHE A 748 18.90 -43.61 2.19
CA PHE A 748 19.50 -42.80 1.13
C PHE A 748 19.77 -43.61 -0.14
N LYS A 749 20.42 -44.78 -0.02
CA LYS A 749 20.73 -45.66 -1.16
C LYS A 749 19.48 -46.20 -1.84
N LYS A 750 18.45 -46.56 -1.07
CA LYS A 750 17.18 -47.04 -1.64
C LYS A 750 16.44 -45.94 -2.39
N SER A 751 16.47 -44.72 -1.88
CA SER A 751 15.95 -43.56 -2.60
C SER A 751 16.71 -43.28 -3.90
N LEU A 752 18.05 -43.32 -3.90
CA LEU A 752 18.85 -43.16 -5.13
C LEU A 752 18.54 -44.22 -6.18
N LYS A 753 18.47 -45.50 -5.77
CA LYS A 753 18.11 -46.61 -6.66
C LYS A 753 16.73 -46.40 -7.28
N LYS A 754 15.78 -45.86 -6.53
CA LYS A 754 14.42 -45.60 -6.99
C LYS A 754 14.33 -44.42 -7.96
N LEU A 755 15.19 -43.42 -7.78
CA LEU A 755 15.25 -42.24 -8.64
C LEU A 755 16.10 -42.46 -9.90
N ASN A 756 16.76 -43.61 -10.04
CA ASN A 756 17.75 -43.88 -11.09
C ASN A 756 18.86 -42.81 -11.14
N THR A 757 19.27 -42.31 -9.97
CA THR A 757 20.33 -41.31 -9.80
C THR A 757 21.55 -41.87 -9.07
N SER A 758 21.65 -43.19 -9.00
CA SER A 758 22.73 -43.94 -8.34
C SER A 758 24.04 -43.93 -9.10
#